data_AF-A0A813QPR2-F1
#
_entry.id   AF-A0A813QPR2-F1
#
_cell.length_a   1.000
_cell.length_b   1.000
_cell.length_c   1.000
_cell.angle_alpha   90.00
_cell.angle_beta   90.00
_cell.angle_gamma   90.00
#
_symmetry.space_group_name_H-M   'P 1'
#
loop_
_entity.id
_entity.type
_entity.pdbx_description
1 polymer ?
#
loop_
_entity_poly.entity_id
_entity_poly.type
_entity_poly.pdbx_seq_one_letter_code
_entity_poly.pdbx_strand_id
1 'polypeptide(L)'
;MFLQLIFLLVISGHVSWCVVYDTSNVAPGTKMSVNDDMFVSASNSFSNFAVLMHPFRNASAGGAVRCNMRWNTTDRFVHSVAVVGISKNSTVNNTQFMFVFAAERISTATPYVCIGIISESCVSRSLCSDLAGNDSHQEYFLLGVDNNGTYAYGFTSTFVFKLNIYANVLVLNTTSNSIWPAQGFIPHSMDVASDWAVVAGYGYTIEYKKDYAALGCFVNLTTFAPASCVPITTETTFLIPADVTTYNSAYELSVAIRGNKVVVGVQRLATVAVLYRIGSVLNVSRINVLSFIDSTSVGRVVDWADDTTLAILVQDPYDTVWSQTEIFFYNEKSISLTSAIFSFPNNQQILGSRLSRPSFARFSITINGNMAILTSAADILIIPNASPGYSSRWIDTNDRVFVFYYVPKLCIGGTYKNMTSVGPCQICPPNTRNSGLLPYGITQCIPCSNNSQTGFCPLASLADIDSNSIGSYSQAVAYPESADTTDIEDLLIKNVFQISTDPHCLIISPLLWTIVVSGVCVLFLLFMLITHLCGCKSCIECGKRARDLFKHTDIIGEGEMWIGGLATFAIIVLVSFSYWFSASFIRRYPIEAISGPAYFACDESLVNAQFSTGLELLAIPKSEGAQPMFTLLDQQAFNLTLKIRAATHGLSTIH
;
A
#
# COMPACT_ATOMS: atom_id res chain seq x y z
N MET A 1 8.05 27.05 -34.45
CA MET A 1 6.78 26.45 -34.93
C MET A 1 6.90 24.97 -35.29
N PHE A 2 7.78 24.54 -36.19
CA PHE A 2 7.90 23.10 -36.55
C PHE A 2 8.38 22.22 -35.36
N LEU A 3 9.27 22.73 -34.51
CA LEU A 3 9.69 22.04 -33.27
C LEU A 3 8.59 21.97 -32.20
N GLN A 4 7.71 22.97 -32.12
CA GLN A 4 6.55 22.95 -31.20
C GLN A 4 5.48 21.96 -31.67
N LEU A 5 5.34 21.77 -32.98
CA LEU A 5 4.44 20.75 -33.55
C LEU A 5 4.95 19.33 -33.28
N ILE A 6 6.27 19.11 -33.34
CA ILE A 6 6.89 17.81 -33.00
C ILE A 6 6.79 17.54 -31.50
N PHE A 7 6.97 18.55 -30.64
CA PHE A 7 6.79 18.40 -29.19
C PHE A 7 5.34 18.09 -28.80
N LEU A 8 4.36 18.71 -29.47
CA LEU A 8 2.93 18.40 -29.30
C LEU A 8 2.52 17.04 -29.89
N LEU A 9 3.15 16.57 -30.98
CA LEU A 9 2.92 15.22 -31.54
C LEU A 9 3.52 14.11 -30.65
N VAL A 10 4.64 14.38 -29.97
CA VAL A 10 5.23 13.43 -29.01
C VAL A 10 4.44 13.37 -27.69
N ILE A 11 3.82 14.48 -27.26
CA ILE A 11 2.97 14.51 -26.06
C ILE A 11 1.55 13.97 -26.34
N SER A 12 0.99 14.22 -27.52
CA SER A 12 -0.31 13.66 -27.93
C SER A 12 -0.28 12.19 -28.35
N GLY A 13 0.92 11.63 -28.62
CA GLY A 13 1.12 10.21 -28.87
C GLY A 13 1.14 9.32 -27.62
N HIS A 14 1.10 9.89 -26.41
CA HIS A 14 1.22 9.15 -25.15
C HIS A 14 -0.01 9.17 -24.24
N VAL A 15 -1.14 9.74 -24.66
CA VAL A 15 -2.40 9.70 -23.89
C VAL A 15 -3.51 9.03 -24.71
N SER A 16 -3.32 7.74 -24.96
CA SER A 16 -4.39 6.77 -25.23
C SER A 16 -3.77 5.38 -25.35
N TRP A 17 -3.06 4.95 -24.30
CA TRP A 17 -2.98 3.52 -24.07
C TRP A 17 -4.29 3.18 -23.39
N CYS A 18 -5.20 2.62 -24.19
CA CYS A 18 -6.16 1.67 -23.68
C CYS A 18 -5.41 0.81 -22.68
N VAL A 19 -5.79 0.88 -21.40
CA VAL A 19 -5.58 -0.23 -20.49
C VAL A 19 -6.33 -1.37 -21.14
N VAL A 20 -5.62 -2.14 -21.95
CA VAL A 20 -6.08 -3.45 -22.38
C VAL A 20 -6.07 -4.24 -21.08
N TYR A 21 -7.22 -4.22 -20.40
CA TYR A 21 -7.51 -5.21 -19.39
C TYR A 21 -7.26 -6.55 -20.06
N ASP A 22 -6.26 -7.27 -19.57
CA ASP A 22 -5.94 -8.60 -20.06
C ASP A 22 -7.16 -9.51 -19.81
N THR A 23 -7.96 -9.68 -20.86
CA THR A 23 -9.17 -10.50 -20.87
C THR A 23 -8.86 -11.99 -20.77
N SER A 24 -7.57 -12.40 -20.78
CA SER A 24 -7.19 -13.80 -20.56
C SER A 24 -7.34 -14.27 -19.10
N ASN A 25 -7.60 -13.34 -18.17
CA ASN A 25 -7.80 -13.61 -16.73
C ASN A 25 -9.26 -13.41 -16.24
N VAL A 26 -10.21 -13.18 -17.14
CA VAL A 26 -11.56 -12.68 -16.87
C VAL A 26 -12.54 -13.86 -16.65
N ALA A 27 -12.53 -14.41 -15.43
CA ALA A 27 -13.62 -15.25 -14.91
C ALA A 27 -13.79 -15.03 -13.39
N PRO A 28 -15.02 -15.10 -12.85
CA PRO A 28 -15.41 -14.61 -11.52
C PRO A 28 -14.91 -15.45 -10.35
N GLY A 29 -14.52 -16.70 -10.58
CA GLY A 29 -14.17 -17.60 -9.48
C GLY A 29 -12.94 -17.17 -8.68
N THR A 30 -12.78 -17.75 -7.49
CA THR A 30 -11.75 -17.39 -6.53
C THR A 30 -10.39 -17.90 -7.02
N LYS A 31 -9.67 -17.13 -7.84
CA LYS A 31 -8.37 -17.54 -8.42
C LYS A 31 -7.19 -17.43 -7.45
N MET A 32 -7.45 -17.04 -6.21
CA MET A 32 -6.50 -17.01 -5.11
C MET A 32 -7.21 -17.49 -3.84
N SER A 33 -6.56 -18.34 -3.06
CA SER A 33 -7.01 -18.70 -1.72
C SER A 33 -5.79 -18.86 -0.81
N VAL A 34 -5.95 -18.50 0.45
CA VAL A 34 -4.87 -18.51 1.44
C VAL A 34 -5.38 -18.93 2.80
N ASN A 35 -4.57 -19.70 3.51
CA ASN A 35 -4.65 -19.88 4.95
C ASN A 35 -3.23 -19.75 5.53
N ASP A 36 -3.06 -19.99 6.84
CA ASP A 36 -1.77 -19.82 7.49
C ASP A 36 -0.67 -20.79 6.98
N ASP A 37 -1.09 -21.95 6.47
CA ASP A 37 -0.19 -23.00 6.01
C ASP A 37 0.11 -22.93 4.52
N MET A 38 -0.74 -22.28 3.72
CA MET A 38 -0.68 -22.39 2.27
C MET A 38 -1.36 -21.22 1.58
N PHE A 39 -0.74 -20.74 0.51
CA PHE A 39 -1.34 -19.86 -0.48
C PHE A 39 -1.35 -20.58 -1.84
N VAL A 40 -2.44 -20.44 -2.57
CA VAL A 40 -2.57 -20.92 -3.95
C VAL A 40 -3.17 -19.84 -4.82
N SER A 41 -2.57 -19.60 -5.98
CA SER A 41 -3.21 -18.85 -7.06
C SER A 41 -3.16 -19.63 -8.38
N ALA A 42 -4.18 -19.46 -9.21
CA ALA A 42 -4.28 -20.09 -10.52
C ALA A 42 -4.12 -19.04 -11.62
N SER A 43 -3.31 -19.35 -12.65
CA SER A 43 -3.24 -18.57 -13.89
C SER A 43 -3.58 -19.44 -15.09
N ASN A 44 -4.69 -19.10 -15.76
CA ASN A 44 -5.09 -19.76 -17.00
C ASN A 44 -4.13 -19.43 -18.16
N SER A 45 -3.63 -18.19 -18.23
CA SER A 45 -2.68 -17.75 -19.27
C SER A 45 -1.37 -18.54 -19.23
N PHE A 46 -0.91 -18.94 -18.04
CA PHE A 46 0.31 -19.76 -17.86
C PHE A 46 0.03 -21.25 -17.61
N SER A 47 -1.24 -21.65 -17.55
CA SER A 47 -1.70 -23.02 -17.23
C SER A 47 -1.02 -23.61 -15.99
N ASN A 48 -0.90 -22.79 -14.93
CA ASN A 48 -0.19 -23.16 -13.72
C ASN A 48 -0.85 -22.65 -12.43
N PHE A 49 -0.64 -23.42 -11.36
CA PHE A 49 -0.87 -22.99 -9.99
C PHE A 49 0.45 -22.50 -9.41
N ALA A 50 0.47 -21.30 -8.87
CA ALA A 50 1.53 -20.85 -7.98
C ALA A 50 1.13 -21.23 -6.55
N VAL A 51 1.93 -22.11 -5.94
CA VAL A 51 1.70 -22.60 -4.58
C VAL A 51 2.82 -22.10 -3.68
N LEU A 52 2.47 -21.48 -2.56
CA LEU A 52 3.39 -21.12 -1.49
C LEU A 52 3.01 -21.89 -0.24
N MET A 53 3.94 -22.66 0.29
CA MET A 53 3.78 -23.45 1.51
C MET A 53 4.42 -22.69 2.67
N HIS A 54 3.71 -22.66 3.79
CA HIS A 54 4.02 -21.84 4.95
C HIS A 54 4.33 -20.38 4.58
N PRO A 55 3.41 -19.69 3.88
CA PRO A 55 3.66 -18.33 3.35
C PRO A 55 4.12 -17.36 4.44
N PHE A 56 3.60 -17.49 5.66
CA PHE A 56 3.89 -16.58 6.78
C PHE A 56 5.03 -17.06 7.70
N ARG A 57 5.73 -18.14 7.35
CA ARG A 57 6.89 -18.61 8.12
C ARG A 57 8.04 -17.63 7.95
N ASN A 58 8.68 -17.27 9.06
CA ASN A 58 9.78 -16.31 9.07
C ASN A 58 10.91 -16.74 8.11
N ALA A 59 11.46 -15.79 7.36
CA ALA A 59 12.57 -16.00 6.44
C ALA A 59 13.78 -16.65 7.12
N SER A 60 14.05 -16.29 8.40
CA SER A 60 15.12 -16.90 9.20
C SER A 60 14.92 -18.39 9.50
N ALA A 61 13.69 -18.90 9.37
CA ALA A 61 13.33 -20.30 9.57
C ALA A 61 13.22 -21.09 8.25
N GLY A 62 13.80 -20.58 7.16
CA GLY A 62 13.82 -21.21 5.83
C GLY A 62 12.89 -20.56 4.81
N GLY A 63 12.08 -19.57 5.20
CA GLY A 63 11.12 -18.88 4.33
C GLY A 63 10.00 -19.79 3.82
N ALA A 64 9.11 -19.24 2.99
CA ALA A 64 8.07 -20.04 2.36
C ALA A 64 8.63 -20.85 1.18
N VAL A 65 8.15 -22.08 1.00
CA VAL A 65 8.53 -22.91 -0.14
C VAL A 65 7.59 -22.62 -1.30
N ARG A 66 8.15 -22.23 -2.45
CA ARG A 66 7.38 -21.98 -3.67
C ARG A 66 7.47 -23.17 -4.61
N CYS A 67 6.31 -23.64 -5.04
CA CYS A 67 6.17 -24.65 -6.07
C CYS A 67 5.20 -24.19 -7.17
N ASN A 68 5.42 -24.67 -8.39
CA ASN A 68 4.49 -24.48 -9.49
C ASN A 68 3.90 -25.83 -9.90
N MET A 69 2.58 -25.95 -9.94
CA MET A 69 1.88 -27.14 -10.43
C MET A 69 1.24 -26.81 -11.77
N ARG A 70 1.71 -27.43 -12.86
CA ARG A 70 1.14 -27.21 -14.20
C ARG A 70 -0.05 -28.13 -14.44
N TRP A 71 -1.10 -27.63 -15.06
CA TRP A 71 -2.09 -28.49 -15.71
C TRP A 71 -1.78 -28.51 -17.21
N ASN A 72 -1.25 -29.63 -17.69
CA ASN A 72 -0.55 -29.74 -18.97
C ASN A 72 -1.47 -29.80 -20.21
N THR A 73 -2.49 -28.93 -20.28
CA THR A 73 -3.44 -28.87 -21.40
C THR A 73 -4.03 -27.47 -21.54
N THR A 74 -4.06 -26.95 -22.76
CA THR A 74 -4.77 -25.69 -23.11
C THR A 74 -6.29 -25.82 -23.06
N ASP A 75 -6.80 -27.06 -23.01
CA ASP A 75 -8.23 -27.37 -22.97
C ASP A 75 -8.87 -27.21 -21.58
N ARG A 76 -8.14 -26.68 -20.59
CA ARG A 76 -8.62 -26.55 -19.22
C ARG A 76 -8.71 -25.09 -18.82
N PHE A 77 -9.86 -24.73 -18.27
CA PHE A 77 -10.08 -23.44 -17.66
C PHE A 77 -10.36 -23.60 -16.17
N VAL A 78 -9.48 -23.06 -15.31
CA VAL A 78 -9.71 -23.05 -13.87
C VAL A 78 -10.57 -21.85 -13.51
N HIS A 79 -11.69 -22.14 -12.85
CA HIS A 79 -12.64 -21.12 -12.40
C HIS A 79 -12.32 -20.67 -10.97
N SER A 80 -12.17 -21.60 -10.04
CA SER A 80 -11.97 -21.29 -8.61
C SER A 80 -11.00 -22.25 -7.93
N VAL A 81 -10.29 -21.75 -6.91
CA VAL A 81 -9.39 -22.50 -6.03
C VAL A 81 -9.74 -22.23 -4.56
N ALA A 82 -9.60 -23.25 -3.72
CA ALA A 82 -9.79 -23.14 -2.29
C ALA A 82 -8.72 -23.97 -1.56
N VAL A 83 -8.01 -23.35 -0.62
CA VAL A 83 -6.98 -24.02 0.19
C VAL A 83 -7.64 -24.93 1.23
N VAL A 84 -7.07 -26.12 1.42
CA VAL A 84 -7.45 -27.03 2.52
C VAL A 84 -6.43 -26.92 3.65
N GLY A 85 -5.14 -26.88 3.32
CA GLY A 85 -4.03 -26.83 4.29
C GLY A 85 -3.20 -28.10 4.29
N ILE A 86 -2.65 -28.46 5.44
CA ILE A 86 -1.79 -29.66 5.59
C ILE A 86 -2.66 -30.93 5.65
N SER A 87 -2.29 -31.94 4.87
CA SER A 87 -2.95 -33.24 4.84
C SER A 87 -2.91 -33.92 6.21
N LYS A 88 -4.05 -34.48 6.67
CA LYS A 88 -4.14 -35.26 7.93
C LYS A 88 -3.22 -36.47 7.97
N ASN A 89 -2.86 -37.04 6.81
CA ASN A 89 -1.96 -38.19 6.70
C ASN A 89 -0.49 -37.80 6.53
N SER A 90 -0.18 -36.51 6.70
CA SER A 90 1.17 -35.99 6.64
C SER A 90 2.01 -36.51 7.82
N THR A 91 3.24 -36.91 7.54
CA THR A 91 4.27 -37.16 8.57
C THR A 91 5.32 -36.08 8.48
N VAL A 92 6.08 -35.85 9.56
CA VAL A 92 7.13 -34.80 9.62
C VAL A 92 8.11 -34.88 8.44
N ASN A 93 8.34 -36.07 7.87
CA ASN A 93 9.28 -36.28 6.76
C ASN A 93 8.64 -36.19 5.35
N ASN A 94 7.32 -36.03 5.26
CA ASN A 94 6.60 -35.95 3.99
C ASN A 94 5.37 -35.05 4.12
N THR A 95 5.62 -33.75 4.38
CA THR A 95 4.56 -32.77 4.49
C THR A 95 3.84 -32.60 3.17
N GLN A 96 2.55 -32.94 3.14
CA GLN A 96 1.68 -32.79 1.97
C GLN A 96 0.67 -31.68 2.21
N PHE A 97 0.58 -30.78 1.25
CA PHE A 97 -0.38 -29.68 1.21
C PHE A 97 -1.48 -30.00 0.22
N MET A 98 -2.71 -29.66 0.58
CA MET A 98 -3.91 -29.93 -0.19
C MET A 98 -4.67 -28.65 -0.50
N PHE A 99 -5.20 -28.60 -1.72
CA PHE A 99 -6.12 -27.57 -2.16
C PHE A 99 -7.15 -28.22 -3.10
N VAL A 100 -8.30 -27.59 -3.27
CA VAL A 100 -9.33 -28.01 -4.22
C VAL A 100 -9.41 -26.94 -5.30
N PHE A 101 -9.63 -27.37 -6.54
CA PHE A 101 -9.90 -26.47 -7.64
C PHE A 101 -11.07 -26.97 -8.49
N ALA A 102 -11.87 -26.02 -8.94
CA ALA A 102 -13.01 -26.21 -9.82
C ALA A 102 -12.61 -25.71 -11.20
N ALA A 103 -12.80 -26.55 -12.21
CA ALA A 103 -12.37 -26.27 -13.56
C ALA A 103 -13.29 -26.90 -14.60
N GLU A 104 -13.08 -26.55 -15.85
CA GLU A 104 -13.89 -27.01 -16.97
C GLU A 104 -13.00 -27.40 -18.14
N ARG A 105 -13.43 -28.43 -18.89
CA ARG A 105 -12.84 -28.76 -20.19
C ARG A 105 -13.52 -27.93 -21.26
N ILE A 106 -12.79 -27.03 -21.91
CA ILE A 106 -13.37 -26.04 -22.83
C ILE A 106 -13.97 -26.74 -24.04
N SER A 107 -13.32 -27.77 -24.58
CA SER A 107 -13.76 -28.51 -25.76
C SER A 107 -15.08 -29.26 -25.57
N THR A 108 -15.38 -29.70 -24.35
CA THR A 108 -16.56 -30.53 -24.05
C THR A 108 -17.54 -29.86 -23.08
N ALA A 109 -17.29 -28.62 -22.70
CA ALA A 109 -18.02 -27.90 -21.65
C ALA A 109 -18.28 -28.73 -20.38
N THR A 110 -17.32 -29.60 -20.02
CA THR A 110 -17.50 -30.56 -18.93
C THR A 110 -16.90 -30.00 -17.64
N PRO A 111 -17.72 -29.65 -16.63
CA PRO A 111 -17.22 -29.20 -15.35
C PRO A 111 -16.62 -30.38 -14.58
N TYR A 112 -15.56 -30.13 -13.83
CA TYR A 112 -14.93 -31.11 -12.95
C TYR A 112 -14.33 -30.42 -11.72
N VAL A 113 -14.19 -31.19 -10.65
CA VAL A 113 -13.52 -30.75 -9.42
C VAL A 113 -12.32 -31.64 -9.17
N CYS A 114 -11.20 -31.04 -8.78
CA CYS A 114 -9.99 -31.76 -8.46
C CYS A 114 -9.44 -31.38 -7.09
N ILE A 115 -8.80 -32.35 -6.46
CA ILE A 115 -7.98 -32.17 -5.27
C ILE A 115 -6.52 -32.15 -5.73
N GLY A 116 -5.88 -30.99 -5.61
CA GLY A 116 -4.44 -30.83 -5.79
C GLY A 116 -3.71 -31.21 -4.51
N ILE A 117 -2.70 -32.08 -4.64
CA ILE A 117 -1.82 -32.50 -3.54
C ILE A 117 -0.40 -32.19 -3.96
N ILE A 118 0.35 -31.51 -3.10
CA ILE A 118 1.72 -31.10 -3.39
C ILE A 118 2.60 -31.19 -2.13
N SER A 119 3.80 -31.74 -2.26
CA SER A 119 4.78 -31.84 -1.17
C SER A 119 5.76 -30.67 -1.16
N GLU A 120 6.49 -30.46 -0.05
CA GLU A 120 7.58 -29.48 0.04
C GLU A 120 8.68 -29.67 -1.02
N SER A 121 8.86 -30.90 -1.51
CA SER A 121 9.73 -31.22 -2.65
C SER A 121 9.15 -30.85 -4.03
N CYS A 122 8.03 -30.12 -4.06
CA CYS A 122 7.27 -29.74 -5.25
C CYS A 122 6.74 -30.91 -6.10
N VAL A 123 6.70 -32.13 -5.56
CA VAL A 123 6.05 -33.26 -6.23
C VAL A 123 4.54 -33.09 -6.09
N SER A 124 3.84 -33.01 -7.21
CA SER A 124 2.40 -32.73 -7.25
C SER A 124 1.60 -33.81 -7.96
N ARG A 125 0.34 -33.97 -7.55
CA ARG A 125 -0.67 -34.81 -8.20
C ARG A 125 -2.06 -34.19 -8.06
N SER A 126 -2.96 -34.50 -8.98
CA SER A 126 -4.36 -34.09 -8.93
C SER A 126 -5.28 -35.31 -8.96
N LEU A 127 -6.28 -35.36 -8.09
CA LEU A 127 -7.35 -36.34 -8.11
C LEU A 127 -8.62 -35.64 -8.57
N CYS A 128 -9.19 -36.02 -9.71
CA CYS A 128 -10.29 -35.31 -10.34
C CYS A 128 -11.56 -36.15 -10.44
N SER A 129 -12.70 -35.51 -10.26
CA SER A 129 -14.03 -36.08 -10.44
C SER A 129 -14.81 -35.20 -11.40
N ASP A 130 -15.31 -35.78 -12.49
CA ASP A 130 -16.17 -35.09 -13.45
C ASP A 130 -17.55 -34.85 -12.80
N LEU A 131 -18.13 -33.69 -13.08
CA LEU A 131 -19.44 -33.26 -12.56
C LEU A 131 -20.48 -33.36 -13.67
N ALA A 132 -21.73 -33.60 -13.30
CA ALA A 132 -22.84 -33.58 -14.25
C ALA A 132 -23.05 -32.15 -14.75
N GLY A 133 -22.68 -31.88 -16.01
CA GLY A 133 -22.94 -30.62 -16.69
C GLY A 133 -24.16 -30.70 -17.62
N ASN A 134 -24.69 -29.54 -18.02
CA ASN A 134 -25.78 -29.42 -19.00
C ASN A 134 -25.26 -29.06 -20.40
N ASP A 135 -24.02 -29.45 -20.74
CA ASP A 135 -23.32 -29.08 -21.99
C ASP A 135 -23.21 -27.55 -22.23
N SER A 136 -23.30 -26.75 -21.15
CA SER A 136 -23.12 -25.31 -21.17
C SER A 136 -21.95 -24.88 -20.29
N HIS A 137 -21.22 -23.87 -20.75
CA HIS A 137 -20.10 -23.31 -20.00
C HIS A 137 -20.55 -22.75 -18.65
N GLN A 138 -19.79 -23.06 -17.60
CA GLN A 138 -20.10 -22.62 -16.24
C GLN A 138 -19.25 -21.40 -15.90
N GLU A 139 -19.65 -20.22 -16.38
CA GLU A 139 -18.91 -18.97 -16.14
C GLU A 139 -18.76 -18.66 -14.64
N TYR A 140 -19.79 -18.97 -13.86
CA TYR A 140 -19.84 -18.75 -12.41
C TYR A 140 -19.73 -20.06 -11.65
N PHE A 141 -18.49 -20.47 -11.39
CA PHE A 141 -18.21 -21.68 -10.64
C PHE A 141 -17.44 -21.36 -9.35
N LEU A 142 -18.18 -21.22 -8.26
CA LEU A 142 -17.65 -20.90 -6.95
C LEU A 142 -17.23 -22.17 -6.19
N LEU A 143 -16.13 -22.08 -5.43
CA LEU A 143 -15.58 -23.17 -4.64
C LEU A 143 -15.11 -22.68 -3.28
N GLY A 144 -15.44 -23.40 -2.22
CA GLY A 144 -15.11 -23.08 -0.83
C GLY A 144 -14.96 -24.35 -0.01
N VAL A 145 -14.24 -24.28 1.09
CA VAL A 145 -13.90 -25.41 1.95
C VAL A 145 -14.35 -25.08 3.37
N ASP A 146 -14.90 -26.05 4.11
CA ASP A 146 -15.25 -25.82 5.51
C ASP A 146 -14.03 -25.55 6.39
N ASN A 147 -14.24 -24.90 7.53
CA ASN A 147 -13.18 -24.62 8.51
C ASN A 147 -12.38 -25.86 8.94
N ASN A 148 -12.97 -27.06 8.82
CA ASN A 148 -12.34 -28.33 9.17
C ASN A 148 -11.56 -28.98 8.02
N GLY A 149 -11.55 -28.39 6.82
CA GLY A 149 -10.88 -28.92 5.64
C GLY A 149 -11.34 -30.32 5.23
N THR A 150 -12.59 -30.68 5.54
CA THR A 150 -13.16 -32.02 5.33
C THR A 150 -14.04 -32.07 4.10
N TYR A 151 -14.81 -31.01 3.86
CA TYR A 151 -15.71 -30.92 2.73
C TYR A 151 -15.41 -29.68 1.89
N ALA A 152 -15.41 -29.86 0.57
CA ALA A 152 -15.47 -28.76 -0.38
C ALA A 152 -16.90 -28.63 -0.91
N TYR A 153 -17.35 -27.40 -1.04
CA TYR A 153 -18.68 -27.04 -1.54
C TYR A 153 -18.51 -26.23 -2.81
N GLY A 154 -19.25 -26.61 -3.85
CA GLY A 154 -19.27 -25.88 -5.10
C GLY A 154 -20.67 -25.42 -5.46
N PHE A 155 -20.79 -24.18 -5.87
CA PHE A 155 -22.06 -23.55 -6.24
C PHE A 155 -21.95 -22.93 -7.62
N THR A 156 -22.89 -23.29 -8.50
CA THR A 156 -23.05 -22.71 -9.83
C THR A 156 -24.49 -22.25 -10.04
N SER A 157 -24.76 -21.66 -11.21
CA SER A 157 -26.13 -21.34 -11.62
C SER A 157 -26.96 -22.58 -11.93
N THR A 158 -26.36 -23.74 -12.19
CA THR A 158 -27.05 -24.95 -12.66
C THR A 158 -27.02 -26.12 -11.68
N PHE A 159 -25.97 -26.25 -10.88
CA PHE A 159 -25.80 -27.33 -9.92
C PHE A 159 -25.06 -26.88 -8.65
N VAL A 160 -25.16 -27.72 -7.63
CA VAL A 160 -24.42 -27.59 -6.36
C VAL A 160 -23.89 -28.95 -5.99
N PHE A 161 -22.66 -29.00 -5.47
CA PHE A 161 -22.07 -30.24 -4.98
C PHE A 161 -21.42 -30.10 -3.61
N LYS A 162 -21.26 -31.26 -2.97
CA LYS A 162 -20.45 -31.47 -1.77
C LYS A 162 -19.46 -32.58 -2.04
N LEU A 163 -18.17 -32.29 -1.96
CA LEU A 163 -17.07 -33.23 -2.12
C LEU A 163 -16.48 -33.55 -0.76
N ASN A 164 -16.37 -34.84 -0.40
CA ASN A 164 -15.52 -35.27 0.69
C ASN A 164 -14.07 -35.30 0.20
N ILE A 165 -13.23 -34.42 0.73
CA ILE A 165 -11.86 -34.20 0.25
C ILE A 165 -10.99 -35.44 0.52
N TYR A 166 -11.11 -36.07 1.69
CA TYR A 166 -10.25 -37.20 2.05
C TYR A 166 -10.68 -38.51 1.38
N ALA A 167 -11.98 -38.70 1.17
CA ALA A 167 -12.49 -39.86 0.45
C ALA A 167 -12.38 -39.67 -1.08
N ASN A 168 -12.23 -38.43 -1.57
CA ASN A 168 -12.39 -38.07 -2.98
C ASN A 168 -13.71 -38.59 -3.57
N VAL A 169 -14.81 -38.38 -2.83
CA VAL A 169 -16.16 -38.83 -3.23
C VAL A 169 -17.12 -37.66 -3.19
N LEU A 170 -17.90 -37.50 -4.26
CA LEU A 170 -19.04 -36.58 -4.31
C LEU A 170 -20.15 -37.13 -3.41
N VAL A 171 -20.42 -36.43 -2.30
CA VAL A 171 -21.45 -36.77 -1.32
C VAL A 171 -22.82 -36.26 -1.77
N LEU A 172 -22.83 -35.11 -2.45
CA LEU A 172 -24.03 -34.51 -3.03
C LEU A 172 -23.68 -33.95 -4.40
N ASN A 173 -24.57 -34.14 -5.36
CA ASN A 173 -24.58 -33.43 -6.64
C ASN A 173 -26.06 -33.24 -7.04
N THR A 174 -26.57 -32.02 -6.90
CA THR A 174 -27.98 -31.69 -7.14
C THR A 174 -28.11 -30.45 -8.03
N THR A 175 -29.27 -30.25 -8.63
CA THR A 175 -29.55 -29.06 -9.42
C THR A 175 -29.77 -27.85 -8.53
N SER A 176 -29.35 -26.69 -9.00
CA SER A 176 -29.43 -25.40 -8.29
C SER A 176 -30.87 -24.99 -7.94
N ASN A 177 -31.86 -25.43 -8.71
CA ASN A 177 -33.29 -25.21 -8.48
C ASN A 177 -33.80 -25.70 -7.12
N SER A 178 -33.10 -26.66 -6.51
CA SER A 178 -33.45 -27.17 -5.17
C SER A 178 -32.97 -26.26 -4.03
N ILE A 179 -32.04 -25.33 -4.32
CA ILE A 179 -31.35 -24.52 -3.33
C ILE A 179 -31.70 -23.05 -3.50
N TRP A 180 -31.72 -22.50 -4.72
CA TRP A 180 -31.99 -21.08 -4.93
C TRP A 180 -33.49 -20.80 -4.91
N PRO A 181 -33.98 -19.94 -3.99
CA PRO A 181 -35.41 -19.61 -3.92
C PRO A 181 -35.88 -18.69 -5.07
N ALA A 182 -34.95 -17.99 -5.73
CA ALA A 182 -35.25 -17.09 -6.85
C ALA A 182 -34.84 -17.77 -8.17
N GLN A 183 -35.76 -17.82 -9.14
CA GLN A 183 -35.40 -18.18 -10.52
C GLN A 183 -34.35 -17.20 -11.04
N GLY A 184 -33.39 -17.70 -11.81
CA GLY A 184 -32.34 -16.87 -12.41
C GLY A 184 -31.32 -16.28 -11.43
N PHE A 185 -31.18 -16.84 -10.22
CA PHE A 185 -30.09 -16.48 -9.33
C PHE A 185 -28.73 -16.90 -9.92
N ILE A 186 -27.82 -15.93 -10.03
CA ILE A 186 -26.47 -16.12 -10.55
C ILE A 186 -25.48 -15.86 -9.40
N PRO A 187 -24.75 -16.88 -8.95
CA PRO A 187 -23.82 -16.74 -7.84
C PRO A 187 -22.51 -16.06 -8.29
N HIS A 188 -22.05 -15.04 -7.58
CA HIS A 188 -20.81 -14.31 -7.93
C HIS A 188 -19.70 -14.48 -6.89
N SER A 189 -20.06 -14.68 -5.62
CA SER A 189 -19.09 -14.86 -4.54
C SER A 189 -19.70 -15.66 -3.42
N MET A 190 -18.85 -16.30 -2.63
CA MET A 190 -19.29 -17.03 -1.47
C MET A 190 -18.18 -17.16 -0.44
N ASP A 191 -18.62 -17.46 0.77
CA ASP A 191 -17.74 -17.92 1.84
C ASP A 191 -18.45 -19.00 2.66
N VAL A 192 -17.67 -19.87 3.29
CA VAL A 192 -18.12 -21.12 3.89
C VAL A 192 -17.71 -21.16 5.37
N ALA A 193 -18.69 -21.35 6.25
CA ALA A 193 -18.46 -21.69 7.64
C ALA A 193 -18.60 -23.21 7.87
N SER A 194 -18.63 -23.67 9.12
CA SER A 194 -18.69 -25.09 9.47
C SER A 194 -19.95 -25.82 8.96
N ASP A 195 -21.11 -25.19 9.11
CA ASP A 195 -22.44 -25.79 8.95
C ASP A 195 -23.36 -24.95 8.05
N TRP A 196 -22.90 -23.78 7.62
CA TRP A 196 -23.63 -22.86 6.76
C TRP A 196 -22.66 -22.11 5.85
N ALA A 197 -23.19 -21.55 4.76
CA ALA A 197 -22.45 -20.69 3.83
C ALA A 197 -23.28 -19.47 3.47
N VAL A 198 -22.62 -18.44 2.95
CA VAL A 198 -23.27 -17.32 2.28
C VAL A 198 -22.81 -17.29 0.84
N VAL A 199 -23.78 -17.25 -0.06
CA VAL A 199 -23.54 -17.05 -1.49
C VAL A 199 -24.17 -15.72 -1.88
N ALA A 200 -23.35 -14.76 -2.28
CA ALA A 200 -23.81 -13.51 -2.84
C ALA A 200 -23.88 -13.61 -4.36
N GLY A 201 -24.94 -13.03 -4.91
CA GLY A 201 -25.21 -13.07 -6.34
C GLY A 201 -26.28 -12.07 -6.73
N TYR A 202 -26.71 -12.17 -7.98
CA TYR A 202 -27.83 -11.39 -8.48
C TYR A 202 -29.01 -12.31 -8.76
N GLY A 203 -30.20 -11.91 -8.32
CA GLY A 203 -31.43 -12.64 -8.59
C GLY A 203 -32.60 -11.69 -8.82
N TYR A 204 -33.67 -12.22 -9.40
CA TYR A 204 -34.88 -11.44 -9.63
C TYR A 204 -35.59 -11.13 -8.30
N THR A 205 -35.85 -9.84 -8.05
CA THR A 205 -36.75 -9.42 -6.96
C THR A 205 -38.21 -9.49 -7.39
N ILE A 206 -38.46 -9.30 -8.69
CA ILE A 206 -39.78 -9.36 -9.33
C ILE A 206 -39.65 -10.15 -10.64
N GLU A 207 -40.11 -11.40 -10.65
CA GLU A 207 -39.90 -12.38 -11.73
C GLU A 207 -40.40 -11.89 -13.10
N TYR A 208 -41.55 -11.23 -13.15
CA TYR A 208 -42.13 -10.74 -14.42
C TYR A 208 -41.45 -9.48 -14.98
N LYS A 209 -40.71 -8.72 -14.16
CA LYS A 209 -39.96 -7.54 -14.61
C LYS A 209 -38.51 -7.86 -14.95
N LYS A 210 -37.99 -8.99 -14.46
CA LYS A 210 -36.57 -9.35 -14.55
C LYS A 210 -35.64 -8.28 -13.95
N ASP A 211 -36.11 -7.59 -12.91
CA ASP A 211 -35.33 -6.60 -12.17
C ASP A 211 -34.37 -7.34 -11.21
N TYR A 212 -33.08 -7.32 -11.55
CA TYR A 212 -32.03 -7.90 -10.72
C TYR A 212 -31.75 -7.03 -9.49
N ALA A 213 -31.54 -7.68 -8.35
CA ALA A 213 -30.92 -7.07 -7.18
C ALA A 213 -29.77 -7.94 -6.66
N ALA A 214 -28.83 -7.30 -5.98
CA ALA A 214 -27.80 -8.01 -5.22
C ALA A 214 -28.44 -8.70 -4.02
N LEU A 215 -28.33 -10.02 -3.94
CA LEU A 215 -28.88 -10.86 -2.88
C LEU A 215 -27.76 -11.60 -2.15
N GLY A 216 -27.86 -11.70 -0.83
CA GLY A 216 -27.05 -12.60 -0.01
C GLY A 216 -27.90 -13.79 0.40
N CYS A 217 -27.56 -14.98 -0.10
CA CYS A 217 -28.28 -16.22 0.14
C CYS A 217 -27.55 -17.08 1.17
N PHE A 218 -28.21 -17.35 2.29
CA PHE A 218 -27.71 -18.16 3.38
C PHE A 218 -28.11 -19.61 3.16
N VAL A 219 -27.12 -20.50 3.10
CA VAL A 219 -27.31 -21.92 2.79
C VAL A 219 -26.95 -22.75 4.01
N ASN A 220 -27.81 -23.71 4.38
CA ASN A 220 -27.47 -24.72 5.39
C ASN A 220 -26.73 -25.89 4.71
N LEU A 221 -25.47 -26.12 5.08
CA LEU A 221 -24.60 -27.13 4.44
C LEU A 221 -24.81 -28.55 4.97
N THR A 222 -25.61 -28.70 6.02
CA THR A 222 -25.99 -30.01 6.59
C THR A 222 -27.19 -30.59 5.86
N THR A 223 -28.22 -29.76 5.61
CA THR A 223 -29.48 -30.21 5.00
C THR A 223 -29.60 -29.87 3.52
N PHE A 224 -28.86 -28.86 3.02
CA PHE A 224 -29.06 -28.24 1.70
C PHE A 224 -30.53 -27.87 1.44
N ALA A 225 -31.24 -27.47 2.50
CA ALA A 225 -32.56 -26.89 2.37
C ALA A 225 -32.51 -25.59 1.52
N PRO A 226 -33.64 -25.17 0.93
CA PRO A 226 -33.72 -23.92 0.18
C PRO A 226 -33.09 -22.75 0.95
N ALA A 227 -32.24 -22.00 0.26
CA ALA A 227 -31.49 -20.89 0.83
C ALA A 227 -32.42 -19.75 1.25
N SER A 228 -32.09 -19.08 2.36
CA SER A 228 -32.74 -17.84 2.76
C SER A 228 -32.01 -16.66 2.13
N CYS A 229 -32.62 -15.99 1.15
CA CYS A 229 -32.00 -14.87 0.45
C CYS A 229 -32.54 -13.53 0.93
N VAL A 230 -31.64 -12.58 1.18
CA VAL A 230 -31.97 -11.22 1.62
C VAL A 230 -31.31 -10.22 0.66
N PRO A 231 -32.00 -9.14 0.24
CA PRO A 231 -31.36 -8.10 -0.55
C PRO A 231 -30.19 -7.48 0.24
N ILE A 232 -29.09 -7.14 -0.44
CA ILE A 232 -27.87 -6.55 0.15
C ILE A 232 -27.94 -5.02 0.14
N THR A 233 -28.58 -4.44 -0.87
CA THR A 233 -28.82 -2.99 -1.01
C THR A 233 -30.32 -2.73 -1.08
N THR A 234 -30.73 -1.46 -0.93
CA THR A 234 -32.11 -1.02 -1.20
C THR A 234 -32.32 -0.62 -2.65
N GLU A 235 -31.23 -0.42 -3.40
CA GLU A 235 -31.27 -0.11 -4.83
C GLU A 235 -31.49 -1.38 -5.65
N THR A 236 -32.62 -1.42 -6.37
CA THR A 236 -33.03 -2.56 -7.19
C THR A 236 -33.01 -2.25 -8.69
N THR A 237 -32.50 -1.08 -9.12
CA THR A 237 -32.83 -0.51 -10.43
C THR A 237 -31.62 0.01 -11.23
N PHE A 238 -30.54 -0.73 -11.42
CA PHE A 238 -29.43 -0.29 -12.32
C PHE A 238 -28.65 -1.41 -13.02
N LEU A 239 -29.12 -2.66 -12.97
CA LEU A 239 -28.37 -3.80 -13.50
C LEU A 239 -28.87 -4.18 -14.90
N ILE A 240 -27.95 -4.26 -15.87
CA ILE A 240 -28.25 -4.67 -17.23
C ILE A 240 -28.31 -6.20 -17.26
N PRO A 241 -29.45 -6.84 -17.61
CA PRO A 241 -29.60 -8.30 -17.55
C PRO A 241 -28.51 -9.09 -18.27
N ALA A 242 -28.09 -8.63 -19.45
CA ALA A 242 -27.04 -9.27 -20.24
C ALA A 242 -25.72 -9.35 -19.44
N ASP A 243 -25.30 -8.23 -18.84
CA ASP A 243 -24.05 -8.12 -18.08
C ASP A 243 -24.05 -8.86 -16.73
N VAL A 244 -25.24 -9.23 -16.24
CA VAL A 244 -25.37 -10.08 -15.05
C VAL A 244 -25.22 -11.55 -15.45
N THR A 245 -25.85 -11.95 -16.56
CA THR A 245 -25.87 -13.33 -17.05
C THR A 245 -24.57 -13.78 -17.69
N THR A 246 -23.79 -12.86 -18.25
CA THR A 246 -22.45 -13.10 -18.76
C THR A 246 -21.42 -12.44 -17.85
N TYR A 247 -20.22 -13.02 -17.73
CA TYR A 247 -19.22 -12.47 -16.82
C TYR A 247 -18.79 -11.04 -17.21
N ASN A 248 -18.99 -10.13 -16.26
CA ASN A 248 -18.55 -8.74 -16.33
C ASN A 248 -17.87 -8.36 -15.01
N SER A 249 -16.63 -7.89 -15.09
CA SER A 249 -15.83 -7.52 -13.92
C SER A 249 -16.42 -6.36 -13.12
N ALA A 250 -17.28 -5.52 -13.73
CA ALA A 250 -17.98 -4.45 -13.02
C ALA A 250 -19.06 -4.96 -12.04
N TYR A 251 -19.52 -6.20 -12.21
CA TYR A 251 -20.55 -6.86 -11.41
C TYR A 251 -19.94 -7.86 -10.42
N GLU A 252 -18.65 -7.75 -10.08
CA GLU A 252 -18.08 -8.59 -9.04
C GLU A 252 -18.71 -8.29 -7.67
N LEU A 253 -18.97 -9.36 -6.93
CA LEU A 253 -19.39 -9.35 -5.55
C LEU A 253 -18.27 -9.99 -4.73
N SER A 254 -18.21 -9.65 -3.45
CA SER A 254 -17.28 -10.29 -2.51
C SER A 254 -17.97 -10.59 -1.19
N VAL A 255 -17.62 -11.70 -0.55
CA VAL A 255 -18.22 -12.16 0.71
C VAL A 255 -17.10 -12.64 1.63
N ALA A 256 -17.18 -12.28 2.90
CA ALA A 256 -16.35 -12.86 3.95
C ALA A 256 -17.13 -13.05 5.25
N ILE A 257 -16.96 -14.20 5.90
CA ILE A 257 -17.61 -14.61 7.14
C ILE A 257 -16.60 -14.56 8.29
N ARG A 258 -17.03 -13.98 9.42
CA ARG A 258 -16.28 -14.01 10.69
C ARG A 258 -17.24 -14.27 11.84
N GLY A 259 -17.23 -15.50 12.36
CA GLY A 259 -18.19 -15.94 13.37
C GLY A 259 -19.63 -15.84 12.85
N ASN A 260 -20.45 -14.99 13.46
CA ASN A 260 -21.83 -14.74 13.03
C ASN A 260 -21.99 -13.50 12.13
N LYS A 261 -20.87 -12.87 11.76
CA LYS A 261 -20.83 -11.63 10.97
C LYS A 261 -20.48 -11.96 9.54
N VAL A 262 -21.10 -11.24 8.61
CA VAL A 262 -20.87 -11.40 7.18
C VAL A 262 -20.70 -10.02 6.58
N VAL A 263 -19.63 -9.81 5.84
CA VAL A 263 -19.47 -8.62 5.01
C VAL A 263 -19.72 -9.01 3.57
N VAL A 264 -20.47 -8.17 2.85
CA VAL A 264 -20.70 -8.33 1.42
C VAL A 264 -20.37 -7.03 0.71
N GLY A 265 -19.43 -7.08 -0.23
CA GLY A 265 -19.09 -5.99 -1.13
C GLY A 265 -19.80 -6.11 -2.48
N VAL A 266 -20.35 -5.01 -2.97
CA VAL A 266 -21.06 -4.89 -4.24
C VAL A 266 -20.36 -3.84 -5.11
N GLN A 267 -19.49 -4.28 -6.01
CA GLN A 267 -18.62 -3.38 -6.77
C GLN A 267 -19.41 -2.36 -7.61
N ARG A 268 -20.42 -2.83 -8.34
CA ARG A 268 -21.22 -2.00 -9.25
C ARG A 268 -21.89 -0.82 -8.54
N LEU A 269 -22.29 -1.03 -7.29
CA LEU A 269 -22.97 -0.04 -6.46
C LEU A 269 -22.00 0.69 -5.52
N ALA A 270 -20.70 0.42 -5.64
CA ALA A 270 -19.66 0.94 -4.75
C ALA A 270 -20.05 0.84 -3.27
N THR A 271 -20.65 -0.28 -2.89
CA THR A 271 -21.32 -0.45 -1.60
C THR A 271 -20.79 -1.66 -0.85
N VAL A 272 -20.56 -1.50 0.45
CA VAL A 272 -20.23 -2.60 1.36
C VAL A 272 -21.25 -2.67 2.48
N ALA A 273 -21.83 -3.85 2.71
CA ALA A 273 -22.85 -4.08 3.71
C ALA A 273 -22.38 -5.12 4.73
N VAL A 274 -22.66 -4.86 6.02
CA VAL A 274 -22.43 -5.83 7.09
C VAL A 274 -23.76 -6.40 7.57
N LEU A 275 -23.82 -7.73 7.53
CA LEU A 275 -24.97 -8.56 7.86
C LEU A 275 -24.63 -9.41 9.10
N TYR A 276 -25.60 -9.60 9.97
CA TYR A 276 -25.46 -10.41 11.18
C TYR A 276 -26.46 -11.56 11.18
N ARG A 277 -25.95 -12.78 11.40
CA ARG A 277 -26.80 -13.94 11.64
C ARG A 277 -27.35 -13.90 13.07
N ILE A 278 -28.68 -13.88 13.20
CA ILE A 278 -29.38 -13.88 14.48
C ILE A 278 -30.02 -15.25 14.74
N GLY A 279 -29.49 -15.97 15.74
CA GLY A 279 -30.05 -17.23 16.21
C GLY A 279 -29.73 -18.44 15.31
N SER A 280 -30.50 -19.52 15.49
CA SER A 280 -30.35 -20.76 14.72
C SER A 280 -31.02 -20.70 13.35
N VAL A 281 -32.09 -19.90 13.22
CA VAL A 281 -32.74 -19.55 11.96
C VAL A 281 -31.82 -18.61 11.20
N LEU A 282 -31.70 -18.74 9.88
CA LEU A 282 -30.92 -17.85 9.01
C LEU A 282 -31.58 -16.46 8.89
N ASN A 283 -31.95 -15.87 10.02
CA ASN A 283 -32.46 -14.52 10.15
C ASN A 283 -31.27 -13.56 10.14
N VAL A 284 -31.40 -12.50 9.37
CA VAL A 284 -30.32 -11.56 9.09
C VAL A 284 -30.75 -10.17 9.47
N SER A 285 -29.99 -9.50 10.33
CA SER A 285 -30.09 -8.05 10.48
C SER A 285 -29.02 -7.37 9.64
N ARG A 286 -29.42 -6.37 8.85
CA ARG A 286 -28.50 -5.44 8.19
C ARG A 286 -28.18 -4.32 9.17
N ILE A 287 -26.90 -4.07 9.41
CA ILE A 287 -26.47 -3.08 10.42
C ILE A 287 -25.90 -1.84 9.75
N ASN A 288 -24.86 -2.01 8.94
CA ASN A 288 -24.13 -0.89 8.35
C ASN A 288 -24.00 -1.05 6.84
N VAL A 289 -24.12 0.07 6.12
CA VAL A 289 -23.92 0.17 4.67
C VAL A 289 -23.03 1.38 4.43
N LEU A 290 -21.94 1.19 3.69
CA LEU A 290 -21.06 2.26 3.25
C LEU A 290 -21.14 2.33 1.72
N SER A 291 -21.46 3.50 1.19
CA SER A 291 -21.58 3.74 -0.25
C SER A 291 -20.61 4.85 -0.67
N PHE A 292 -19.84 4.60 -1.72
CA PHE A 292 -18.83 5.52 -2.23
C PHE A 292 -19.27 6.07 -3.60
N ILE A 293 -19.86 7.26 -3.60
CA ILE A 293 -20.54 7.84 -4.77
C ILE A 293 -19.56 8.10 -5.94
N ASP A 294 -18.26 8.30 -5.66
CA ASP A 294 -17.26 8.70 -6.66
C ASP A 294 -16.24 7.60 -7.02
N SER A 295 -16.36 6.38 -6.46
CA SER A 295 -15.40 5.30 -6.70
C SER A 295 -16.02 4.17 -7.53
N THR A 296 -15.38 3.79 -8.62
CA THR A 296 -15.92 2.77 -9.56
C THR A 296 -15.60 1.33 -9.19
N SER A 297 -14.80 1.08 -8.14
CA SER A 297 -14.37 -0.29 -7.79
C SER A 297 -14.29 -0.61 -6.30
N VAL A 298 -15.05 0.08 -5.45
CA VAL A 298 -15.14 -0.28 -4.03
C VAL A 298 -16.07 -1.47 -3.82
N GLY A 299 -15.67 -2.41 -2.95
CA GLY A 299 -16.45 -3.60 -2.64
C GLY A 299 -16.17 -4.78 -3.58
N ARG A 300 -15.17 -4.64 -4.47
CA ARG A 300 -14.66 -5.74 -5.29
C ARG A 300 -14.07 -6.88 -4.46
N VAL A 301 -13.36 -6.53 -3.38
CA VAL A 301 -12.81 -7.48 -2.41
C VAL A 301 -13.01 -6.93 -1.01
N VAL A 302 -13.53 -7.78 -0.13
CA VAL A 302 -13.73 -7.51 1.29
C VAL A 302 -13.21 -8.70 2.08
N ASP A 303 -12.64 -8.45 3.26
CA ASP A 303 -12.27 -9.49 4.20
C ASP A 303 -12.27 -8.96 5.64
N TRP A 304 -12.17 -9.86 6.62
CA TRP A 304 -12.05 -9.50 8.04
C TRP A 304 -10.59 -9.51 8.47
N ALA A 305 -10.09 -8.35 8.90
CA ALA A 305 -8.74 -8.25 9.46
C ALA A 305 -8.66 -8.85 10.86
N ASP A 306 -9.72 -8.67 11.65
CA ASP A 306 -9.93 -9.25 12.96
C ASP A 306 -11.43 -9.32 13.27
N ASP A 307 -11.82 -9.60 14.51
CA ASP A 307 -13.23 -9.74 14.91
C ASP A 307 -14.04 -8.43 14.83
N THR A 308 -13.39 -7.28 14.67
CA THR A 308 -13.97 -5.92 14.70
C THR A 308 -13.56 -5.05 13.52
N THR A 309 -12.52 -5.42 12.79
CA THR A 309 -11.94 -4.61 11.71
C THR A 309 -12.20 -5.27 10.36
N LEU A 310 -12.77 -4.51 9.42
CA LEU A 310 -12.98 -4.92 8.04
C LEU A 310 -11.92 -4.32 7.14
N ALA A 311 -11.45 -5.08 6.17
CA ALA A 311 -10.59 -4.63 5.10
C ALA A 311 -11.39 -4.54 3.80
N ILE A 312 -11.23 -3.45 3.05
CA ILE A 312 -11.95 -3.20 1.80
C ILE A 312 -10.93 -2.72 0.75
N LEU A 313 -10.94 -3.35 -0.42
CA LEU A 313 -10.16 -2.86 -1.56
C LEU A 313 -10.86 -1.66 -2.20
N VAL A 314 -10.10 -0.59 -2.42
CA VAL A 314 -10.55 0.67 -2.98
C VAL A 314 -9.61 1.06 -4.13
N GLN A 315 -10.13 1.38 -5.32
CA GLN A 315 -9.38 2.26 -6.23
C GLN A 315 -9.53 3.68 -5.74
N ASP A 316 -8.40 4.33 -5.54
CA ASP A 316 -8.39 5.77 -5.35
C ASP A 316 -8.58 6.45 -6.72
N PRO A 317 -9.62 7.28 -6.92
CA PRO A 317 -9.74 8.10 -8.13
C PRO A 317 -8.64 9.17 -8.22
N TYR A 318 -7.95 9.48 -7.11
CA TYR A 318 -6.87 10.45 -7.00
C TYR A 318 -5.50 9.77 -6.86
N ASP A 319 -5.23 8.77 -7.70
CA ASP A 319 -3.91 8.25 -8.07
C ASP A 319 -2.76 8.66 -7.10
N THR A 320 -2.63 7.99 -5.95
CA THR A 320 -1.61 8.38 -4.97
C THR A 320 -0.21 8.12 -5.54
N VAL A 321 0.80 8.80 -5.02
CA VAL A 321 2.18 8.65 -5.53
C VAL A 321 2.67 7.21 -5.35
N TRP A 322 2.07 6.42 -4.44
CA TRP A 322 2.62 5.18 -3.92
C TRP A 322 1.84 3.92 -4.38
N SER A 323 0.55 4.05 -4.74
CA SER A 323 -0.28 2.96 -5.28
C SER A 323 -1.47 3.45 -6.09
N GLN A 324 -1.92 2.65 -7.05
CA GLN A 324 -3.17 2.90 -7.82
C GLN A 324 -4.42 2.42 -7.07
N THR A 325 -4.23 1.60 -6.03
CA THR A 325 -5.28 0.98 -5.23
C THR A 325 -4.80 0.88 -3.80
N GLU A 326 -5.71 1.07 -2.86
CA GLU A 326 -5.43 0.94 -1.42
C GLU A 326 -6.41 -0.04 -0.77
N ILE A 327 -5.96 -0.67 0.31
CA ILE A 327 -6.82 -1.48 1.17
C ILE A 327 -7.13 -0.64 2.41
N PHE A 328 -8.39 -0.26 2.57
CA PHE A 328 -8.86 0.53 3.70
C PHE A 328 -9.37 -0.37 4.81
N PHE A 329 -8.97 -0.05 6.05
CA PHE A 329 -9.37 -0.78 7.24
C PHE A 329 -10.38 0.04 8.04
N TYR A 330 -11.56 -0.51 8.31
CA TYR A 330 -12.64 0.15 9.03
C TYR A 330 -13.02 -0.62 10.29
N ASN A 331 -13.40 0.07 11.35
CA ASN A 331 -14.03 -0.58 12.48
C ASN A 331 -15.50 -0.84 12.12
N GLU A 332 -15.98 -2.07 12.36
CA GLU A 332 -17.33 -2.49 12.01
C GLU A 332 -18.42 -1.55 12.53
N LYS A 333 -18.21 -0.95 13.71
CA LYS A 333 -19.15 -0.05 14.37
C LYS A 333 -19.09 1.37 13.82
N SER A 334 -17.98 1.72 13.17
CA SER A 334 -17.72 3.04 12.60
C SER A 334 -17.79 3.05 11.07
N ILE A 335 -18.31 2.00 10.43
CA ILE A 335 -18.43 1.94 8.95
C ILE A 335 -19.22 3.13 8.38
N SER A 336 -20.10 3.76 9.17
CA SER A 336 -20.83 4.97 8.75
C SER A 336 -19.97 6.25 8.78
N LEU A 337 -18.79 6.20 9.41
CA LEU A 337 -17.84 7.30 9.46
C LEU A 337 -16.90 7.14 8.25
N THR A 338 -16.86 8.14 7.38
CA THR A 338 -16.15 8.11 6.10
C THR A 338 -14.63 7.95 6.19
N SER A 339 -14.05 7.89 7.40
CA SER A 339 -12.60 7.75 7.61
C SER A 339 -12.21 6.32 7.97
N ALA A 340 -11.33 5.73 7.17
CA ALA A 340 -10.65 4.48 7.51
C ALA A 340 -9.75 4.67 8.76
N ILE A 341 -9.55 3.60 9.53
CA ILE A 341 -8.58 3.56 10.64
C ILE A 341 -7.16 3.76 10.09
N PHE A 342 -6.86 3.07 8.99
CA PHE A 342 -5.62 3.20 8.22
C PHE A 342 -5.81 2.59 6.83
N SER A 343 -4.86 2.87 5.93
CA SER A 343 -4.77 2.22 4.61
C SER A 343 -3.47 1.42 4.46
N PHE A 344 -3.48 0.48 3.52
CA PHE A 344 -2.29 -0.20 3.02
C PHE A 344 -2.20 -0.01 1.49
N PRO A 345 -1.03 0.37 0.94
CA PRO A 345 0.20 0.77 1.64
C PRO A 345 0.03 2.08 2.42
N ASN A 346 0.98 2.42 3.29
CA ASN A 346 1.03 3.70 4.01
C ASN A 346 2.49 4.16 4.22
N ASN A 347 2.65 5.33 4.87
CA ASN A 347 3.94 5.94 5.20
C ASN A 347 4.95 5.04 5.92
N GLN A 348 4.50 4.06 6.71
CA GLN A 348 5.39 3.12 7.40
C GLN A 348 5.60 1.82 6.63
N GLN A 349 4.71 1.52 5.68
CA GLN A 349 4.65 0.25 4.94
C GLN A 349 4.88 0.49 3.44
N ILE A 350 5.95 1.23 3.13
CA ILE A 350 6.34 1.56 1.76
C ILE A 350 6.67 0.28 0.99
N LEU A 351 6.17 0.22 -0.24
CA LEU A 351 6.45 -0.85 -1.20
C LEU A 351 7.82 -0.61 -1.84
N GLY A 352 8.60 -1.66 -2.06
CA GLY A 352 9.91 -1.54 -2.71
C GLY A 352 9.84 -0.87 -4.08
N SER A 353 10.95 -0.27 -4.53
CA SER A 353 11.06 0.47 -5.80
C SER A 353 10.61 -0.32 -7.04
N ARG A 354 10.68 -1.66 -6.99
CA ARG A 354 10.19 -2.56 -8.04
C ARG A 354 8.65 -2.55 -8.17
N LEU A 355 7.94 -2.29 -7.08
CA LEU A 355 6.49 -2.12 -7.03
C LEU A 355 6.14 -0.63 -6.97
N SER A 356 6.82 0.23 -7.74
CA SER A 356 6.44 1.64 -7.81
C SER A 356 5.02 1.76 -8.38
N ARG A 357 4.05 2.11 -7.53
CA ARG A 357 2.61 2.24 -7.83
C ARG A 357 1.93 0.92 -8.25
N PRO A 358 1.82 -0.09 -7.37
CA PRO A 358 1.14 -1.31 -7.73
C PRO A 358 -0.37 -1.08 -7.78
N SER A 359 -1.03 -1.91 -8.59
CA SER A 359 -2.47 -2.11 -8.58
C SER A 359 -2.76 -3.49 -7.99
N PHE A 360 -3.58 -3.53 -6.96
CA PHE A 360 -4.01 -4.75 -6.28
C PHE A 360 -5.22 -5.32 -6.99
N ALA A 361 -5.12 -6.59 -7.38
CA ALA A 361 -6.21 -7.30 -8.02
C ALA A 361 -7.12 -7.96 -6.97
N ARG A 362 -6.53 -8.65 -5.99
CA ARG A 362 -7.24 -9.29 -4.86
C ARG A 362 -6.38 -9.33 -3.60
N PHE A 363 -7.03 -9.48 -2.45
CA PHE A 363 -6.37 -9.80 -1.19
C PHE A 363 -7.21 -10.81 -0.42
N SER A 364 -6.60 -11.47 0.56
CA SER A 364 -7.32 -12.28 1.56
C SER A 364 -6.54 -12.29 2.86
N ILE A 365 -7.28 -12.36 3.97
CA ILE A 365 -6.77 -12.34 5.33
C ILE A 365 -7.12 -13.67 5.99
N THR A 366 -6.09 -14.31 6.54
CA THR A 366 -6.21 -15.57 7.27
C THR A 366 -6.91 -15.38 8.62
N ILE A 367 -7.33 -16.48 9.25
CA ILE A 367 -7.99 -16.43 10.56
C ILE A 367 -7.12 -15.77 11.65
N ASN A 368 -5.79 -15.89 11.53
CA ASN A 368 -4.79 -15.30 12.43
C ASN A 368 -4.44 -13.84 12.06
N GLY A 369 -5.11 -13.24 11.08
CA GLY A 369 -4.91 -11.86 10.67
C GLY A 369 -3.71 -11.64 9.75
N ASN A 370 -3.08 -12.70 9.23
CA ASN A 370 -2.04 -12.57 8.20
C ASN A 370 -2.69 -12.26 6.84
N MET A 371 -2.11 -11.34 6.07
CA MET A 371 -2.68 -10.87 4.80
C MET A 371 -1.82 -11.28 3.61
N ALA A 372 -2.45 -11.74 2.54
CA ALA A 372 -1.82 -11.95 1.24
C ALA A 372 -2.52 -11.09 0.18
N ILE A 373 -1.74 -10.49 -0.72
CA ILE A 373 -2.23 -9.63 -1.81
C ILE A 373 -1.70 -10.16 -3.13
N LEU A 374 -2.57 -10.25 -4.14
CA LEU A 374 -2.22 -10.50 -5.52
C LEU A 374 -2.34 -9.20 -6.32
N THR A 375 -1.26 -8.77 -6.96
CA THR A 375 -1.26 -7.59 -7.83
C THR A 375 -1.82 -7.91 -9.22
N SER A 376 -2.19 -6.88 -9.98
CA SER A 376 -2.56 -7.00 -11.38
C SER A 376 -1.41 -7.52 -12.27
N ALA A 377 -0.16 -7.34 -11.84
CA ALA A 377 1.03 -7.88 -12.48
C ALA A 377 1.34 -9.34 -12.10
N ALA A 378 0.45 -10.00 -11.35
CA ALA A 378 0.60 -11.35 -10.81
C ALA A 378 1.75 -11.51 -9.79
N ASP A 379 2.17 -10.41 -9.16
CA ASP A 379 3.05 -10.46 -7.99
C ASP A 379 2.24 -10.75 -6.72
N ILE A 380 2.86 -11.44 -5.77
CA ILE A 380 2.24 -11.85 -4.51
C ILE A 380 2.93 -11.11 -3.37
N LEU A 381 2.18 -10.39 -2.53
CA LEU A 381 2.69 -9.78 -1.31
C LEU A 381 2.19 -10.58 -0.11
N ILE A 382 3.09 -10.93 0.79
CA ILE A 382 2.82 -11.70 1.99
C ILE A 382 3.15 -10.83 3.19
N ILE A 383 2.11 -10.48 3.94
CA ILE A 383 2.17 -9.53 5.05
C ILE A 383 1.74 -10.28 6.31
N PRO A 384 2.70 -10.81 7.09
CA PRO A 384 2.37 -11.44 8.35
C PRO A 384 1.83 -10.41 9.33
N ASN A 385 0.96 -10.87 10.21
CA ASN A 385 0.44 -10.11 11.32
C ASN A 385 1.60 -9.83 12.31
N ALA A 386 1.80 -8.57 12.67
CA ALA A 386 2.91 -8.18 13.53
C ALA A 386 2.49 -8.13 15.00
N SER A 387 3.30 -8.72 15.88
CA SER A 387 3.10 -8.69 17.33
C SER A 387 3.10 -7.25 17.89
N PRO A 388 2.53 -7.02 19.08
CA PRO A 388 2.54 -5.69 19.71
C PRO A 388 3.95 -5.11 19.79
N GLY A 389 4.07 -3.83 19.45
CA GLY A 389 5.35 -3.11 19.34
C GLY A 389 6.11 -3.30 18.03
N TYR A 390 5.57 -4.06 17.07
CA TYR A 390 6.17 -4.29 15.75
C TYR A 390 5.23 -3.90 14.61
N SER A 391 5.76 -3.29 13.55
CA SER A 391 5.08 -3.11 12.26
C SER A 391 5.67 -4.02 11.20
N SER A 392 4.87 -4.39 10.21
CA SER A 392 5.33 -5.17 9.07
C SER A 392 6.09 -4.23 8.12
N ARG A 393 7.38 -4.48 7.90
CA ARG A 393 8.23 -3.73 6.96
C ARG A 393 8.65 -4.61 5.79
N TRP A 394 8.67 -4.02 4.61
CA TRP A 394 9.24 -4.61 3.41
C TRP A 394 10.69 -5.06 3.60
N ILE A 395 11.02 -6.27 3.14
CA ILE A 395 12.40 -6.67 2.88
C ILE A 395 12.68 -6.47 1.40
N ASP A 396 13.69 -5.67 1.09
CA ASP A 396 14.21 -5.60 -0.28
C ASP A 396 14.89 -6.93 -0.61
N THR A 397 14.17 -7.75 -1.37
CA THR A 397 14.68 -9.02 -1.87
C THR A 397 15.27 -8.74 -3.24
N ASN A 398 16.60 -8.77 -3.33
CA ASN A 398 17.33 -8.66 -4.60
C ASN A 398 17.05 -9.84 -5.55
N ASP A 399 16.40 -10.88 -5.04
CA ASP A 399 16.00 -12.03 -5.84
C ASP A 399 14.82 -11.68 -6.75
N ARG A 400 14.85 -12.19 -7.97
CA ARG A 400 13.79 -12.04 -9.00
C ARG A 400 12.51 -12.79 -8.62
N VAL A 401 12.00 -12.58 -7.41
CA VAL A 401 10.84 -13.30 -6.88
C VAL A 401 9.59 -12.51 -7.24
N PHE A 402 8.58 -13.22 -7.74
CA PHE A 402 7.19 -12.74 -7.89
C PHE A 402 6.43 -12.77 -6.56
N VAL A 403 7.16 -12.91 -5.45
CA VAL A 403 6.62 -13.06 -4.10
C VAL A 403 7.47 -12.20 -3.20
N PHE A 404 6.80 -11.33 -2.46
CA PHE A 404 7.43 -10.34 -1.64
C PHE A 404 6.96 -10.47 -0.21
N TYR A 405 7.91 -10.43 0.73
CA TYR A 405 7.64 -10.68 2.14
C TYR A 405 7.86 -9.42 2.96
N TYR A 406 6.93 -9.19 3.87
CA TYR A 406 7.11 -8.25 4.96
C TYR A 406 7.60 -9.01 6.19
N VAL A 407 8.43 -8.36 7.01
CA VAL A 407 8.88 -8.88 8.30
C VAL A 407 8.53 -7.94 9.43
N PRO A 408 8.32 -8.47 10.64
CA PRO A 408 8.13 -7.64 11.81
C PRO A 408 9.40 -6.83 12.09
N LYS A 409 9.28 -5.50 12.09
CA LYS A 409 10.29 -4.55 12.55
C LYS A 409 9.75 -3.78 13.74
N LEU A 410 10.61 -3.44 14.70
CA LEU A 410 10.25 -2.58 15.83
C LEU A 410 9.62 -1.27 15.36
N CYS A 411 8.59 -0.82 16.07
CA CYS A 411 8.03 0.51 15.89
C CYS A 411 9.13 1.58 16.02
N ILE A 412 9.07 2.59 15.16
CA ILE A 412 9.99 3.73 15.22
C ILE A 412 9.72 4.56 16.48
N GLY A 413 10.72 5.33 16.92
CA GLY A 413 10.54 6.26 18.03
C GLY A 413 9.37 7.22 17.78
N GLY A 414 8.69 7.64 18.86
CA GLY A 414 7.47 8.43 18.80
C GLY A 414 6.20 7.65 18.42
N THR A 415 6.31 6.35 18.11
CA THR A 415 5.16 5.49 17.77
C THR A 415 5.07 4.27 18.68
N TYR A 416 3.90 3.65 18.80
CA TYR A 416 3.68 2.44 19.60
C TYR A 416 2.66 1.55 18.93
N LYS A 417 2.57 0.30 19.36
CA LYS A 417 1.52 -0.60 18.88
C LYS A 417 1.10 -1.56 19.97
N ASN A 418 -0.13 -1.43 20.43
CA ASN A 418 -0.68 -2.19 21.55
C ASN A 418 -1.31 -3.53 21.15
N MET A 419 -1.67 -3.70 19.88
CA MET A 419 -2.39 -4.88 19.37
C MET A 419 -1.63 -5.58 18.25
N THR A 420 -1.86 -6.88 18.13
CA THR A 420 -1.39 -7.67 16.99
C THR A 420 -2.24 -7.33 15.77
N SER A 421 -1.67 -6.64 14.78
CA SER A 421 -2.39 -6.32 13.53
C SER A 421 -1.44 -6.19 12.33
N VAL A 422 -1.97 -6.19 11.11
CA VAL A 422 -1.21 -5.82 9.89
C VAL A 422 -0.98 -4.32 9.76
N GLY A 423 -1.65 -3.52 10.61
CA GLY A 423 -1.60 -2.07 10.55
C GLY A 423 -0.28 -1.45 11.02
N PRO A 424 -0.10 -0.15 10.76
CA PRO A 424 1.07 0.60 11.16
C PRO A 424 1.15 0.78 12.69
N CYS A 425 2.29 1.25 13.17
CA CYS A 425 2.41 1.74 14.54
C CYS A 425 1.65 3.06 14.69
N GLN A 426 0.92 3.21 15.79
CA GLN A 426 0.17 4.41 16.12
C GLN A 426 1.10 5.47 16.70
N ILE A 427 0.76 6.75 16.50
CA ILE A 427 1.56 7.84 17.04
C ILE A 427 1.32 7.98 18.55
N CYS A 428 2.37 8.20 19.33
CA CYS A 428 2.24 8.45 20.76
C CYS A 428 1.38 9.70 21.03
N PRO A 429 0.36 9.60 21.91
CA PRO A 429 -0.48 10.74 22.26
C PRO A 429 0.34 11.81 23.02
N PRO A 430 -0.19 13.05 23.13
CA PRO A 430 0.46 14.11 23.90
C PRO A 430 0.73 13.68 25.35
N ASN A 431 1.75 14.29 25.97
CA ASN A 431 2.27 13.98 27.32
C ASN A 431 2.85 12.56 27.47
N THR A 432 3.02 11.84 26.37
CA THR A 432 3.69 10.54 26.34
C THR A 432 4.81 10.55 25.33
N ARG A 433 5.78 9.65 25.52
CA ARG A 433 6.96 9.53 24.67
C ARG A 433 7.32 8.09 24.37
N ASN A 434 8.04 7.92 23.27
CA ASN A 434 8.79 6.71 22.99
C ASN A 434 10.14 7.09 22.38
N SER A 435 11.24 6.80 23.08
CA SER A 435 12.60 7.10 22.60
C SER A 435 13.06 6.24 21.42
N GLY A 436 12.40 5.11 21.13
CA GLY A 436 12.83 4.16 20.09
C GLY A 436 14.15 3.44 20.39
N LEU A 437 14.75 3.68 21.57
CA LEU A 437 16.04 3.12 21.99
C LEU A 437 15.91 1.77 22.71
N LEU A 438 14.68 1.36 23.04
CA LEU A 438 14.46 0.11 23.76
C LEU A 438 14.59 -1.08 22.78
N PRO A 439 15.29 -2.16 23.17
CA PRO A 439 15.50 -3.32 22.30
C PRO A 439 14.25 -4.21 22.14
N TYR A 440 13.14 -3.84 22.78
CA TYR A 440 11.88 -4.59 22.79
C TYR A 440 10.73 -3.75 22.23
N GLY A 441 9.73 -4.43 21.65
CA GLY A 441 8.55 -3.80 21.07
C GLY A 441 7.76 -3.00 22.11
N ILE A 442 7.42 -1.76 21.78
CA ILE A 442 6.74 -0.84 22.69
C ILE A 442 5.23 -0.90 22.47
N THR A 443 4.54 -1.39 23.50
CA THR A 443 3.09 -1.61 23.49
C THR A 443 2.30 -0.42 24.01
N GLN A 444 2.96 0.50 24.72
CA GLN A 444 2.37 1.71 25.27
C GLN A 444 3.43 2.80 25.37
N CYS A 445 3.03 4.05 25.13
CA CYS A 445 3.95 5.18 25.31
C CYS A 445 4.17 5.46 26.80
N ILE A 446 5.38 5.89 27.14
CA ILE A 446 5.78 6.16 28.52
C ILE A 446 5.34 7.60 28.83
N PRO A 447 4.67 7.87 29.97
CA PRO A 447 4.36 9.24 30.36
C PRO A 447 5.66 10.02 30.56
N CYS A 448 5.62 11.30 30.19
CA CYS A 448 6.77 12.17 30.36
C CYS A 448 7.05 12.45 31.84
N SER A 449 8.32 12.70 32.18
CA SER A 449 8.75 12.77 33.57
C SER A 449 8.04 13.90 34.32
N ASN A 450 7.23 13.55 35.32
CA ASN A 450 6.68 14.50 36.29
C ASN A 450 7.74 15.07 37.25
N ASN A 451 8.96 14.51 37.26
CA ASN A 451 10.00 14.90 38.22
C ASN A 451 10.68 16.22 37.84
N SER A 452 10.59 16.62 36.57
CA SER A 452 10.79 18.00 36.14
C SER A 452 9.42 18.64 36.07
N GLN A 453 9.12 19.61 36.94
CA GLN A 453 7.89 20.40 36.91
C GLN A 453 7.69 21.20 35.60
N THR A 454 8.55 20.98 34.60
CA THR A 454 8.65 21.67 33.33
C THR A 454 8.75 20.70 32.14
N GLY A 455 8.64 19.38 32.33
CA GLY A 455 8.71 18.43 31.20
C GLY A 455 7.40 18.34 30.42
N PHE A 456 7.39 18.71 29.14
CA PHE A 456 6.26 18.54 28.22
C PHE A 456 6.63 17.62 27.05
N CYS A 457 5.66 16.85 26.55
CA CYS A 457 5.82 16.01 25.38
C CYS A 457 4.72 16.27 24.35
N PRO A 458 5.08 16.80 23.17
CA PRO A 458 4.14 16.91 22.07
C PRO A 458 3.75 15.52 21.53
N LEU A 459 2.74 15.47 20.65
CA LEU A 459 2.40 14.25 19.92
C LEU A 459 3.64 13.70 19.20
N ALA A 460 3.79 12.37 19.18
CA ALA A 460 4.97 11.66 18.65
C ALA A 460 6.31 11.91 19.37
N SER A 461 6.33 12.40 20.61
CA SER A 461 7.60 12.77 21.25
C SER A 461 8.58 11.61 21.46
N LEU A 462 9.86 11.87 21.19
CA LEU A 462 10.98 10.96 21.44
C LEU A 462 11.56 11.13 22.85
N ALA A 463 11.48 12.35 23.41
CA ALA A 463 12.10 12.73 24.67
C ALA A 463 11.25 13.77 25.42
N ASP A 464 11.59 14.05 26.68
CA ASP A 464 10.95 15.16 27.40
C ASP A 464 11.54 16.47 26.88
N ILE A 465 10.68 17.46 26.62
CA ILE A 465 11.09 18.82 26.24
C ILE A 465 10.89 19.74 27.44
N ASP A 466 11.87 20.59 27.74
CA ASP A 466 11.76 21.54 28.84
C ASP A 466 10.86 22.72 28.44
N SER A 467 9.74 22.91 29.13
CA SER A 467 8.75 23.95 28.90
C SER A 467 9.33 25.35 29.08
N ASN A 468 10.43 25.49 29.84
CA ASN A 468 11.14 26.78 29.97
C ASN A 468 11.84 27.21 28.68
N SER A 469 12.08 26.27 27.75
CA SER A 469 12.70 26.57 26.45
C SER A 469 11.67 26.94 25.37
N ILE A 470 10.36 26.79 25.62
CA ILE A 470 9.30 26.96 24.62
C ILE A 470 8.17 27.83 25.20
N GLY A 471 8.03 29.06 24.72
CA GLY A 471 7.05 30.05 25.21
C GLY A 471 5.59 29.77 24.82
N SER A 472 5.34 29.03 23.73
CA SER A 472 4.03 28.49 23.36
C SER A 472 4.20 27.38 22.31
N TYR A 473 3.29 26.40 22.27
CA TYR A 473 3.27 25.39 21.21
C TYR A 473 1.86 25.26 20.62
N SER A 474 1.79 25.17 19.30
CA SER A 474 0.59 24.80 18.54
C SER A 474 0.99 23.68 17.60
N GLN A 475 0.16 22.64 17.55
CA GLN A 475 0.48 21.40 16.87
C GLN A 475 -0.68 21.02 15.94
N ALA A 476 -0.47 21.13 14.63
CA ALA A 476 -1.40 20.64 13.62
C ALA A 476 -0.85 19.34 12.99
N VAL A 477 -1.74 18.38 12.75
CA VAL A 477 -1.39 17.14 12.04
C VAL A 477 -1.35 17.45 10.55
N ALA A 478 -0.16 17.71 10.01
CA ALA A 478 0.03 17.80 8.58
C ALA A 478 0.33 16.40 8.01
N TYR A 479 -0.41 16.00 6.98
CA TYR A 479 -0.01 14.89 6.11
C TYR A 479 1.41 15.19 5.58
N PRO A 480 2.34 14.23 5.53
CA PRO A 480 3.66 14.50 4.99
C PRO A 480 3.56 14.74 3.48
N GLU A 481 3.59 16.01 3.07
CA GLU A 481 3.92 16.40 1.71
C GLU A 481 5.44 16.44 1.58
N SER A 482 5.96 15.99 0.43
CA SER A 482 7.35 16.28 0.07
C SER A 482 7.51 17.80 0.01
N ALA A 483 8.41 18.37 0.80
CA ALA A 483 8.73 19.78 0.73
C ALA A 483 9.03 20.17 -0.73
N ASP A 484 8.41 21.25 -1.20
CA ASP A 484 8.75 21.84 -2.48
C ASP A 484 10.27 22.05 -2.52
N THR A 485 10.87 21.82 -3.69
CA THR A 485 12.33 21.80 -3.93
C THR A 485 13.05 23.14 -3.64
N THR A 486 12.36 24.11 -3.05
CA THR A 486 12.85 25.46 -2.74
C THR A 486 13.87 25.50 -1.60
N ASP A 487 13.85 24.53 -0.68
CA ASP A 487 14.68 24.61 0.54
C ASP A 487 16.10 24.03 0.36
N ILE A 488 16.34 23.26 -0.71
CA ILE A 488 17.69 22.73 -1.02
C ILE A 488 18.64 23.88 -1.36
N GLU A 489 18.14 24.89 -2.07
CA GLU A 489 18.93 26.07 -2.43
C GLU A 489 19.34 26.86 -1.18
N ASP A 490 18.44 27.02 -0.21
CA ASP A 490 18.72 27.70 1.05
C ASP A 490 19.69 26.91 1.95
N LEU A 491 19.53 25.58 2.02
CA LEU A 491 20.47 24.68 2.71
C LEU A 491 21.86 24.71 2.05
N LEU A 492 21.92 24.77 0.72
CA LEU A 492 23.17 24.89 -0.02
C LEU A 492 23.82 26.24 0.26
N ILE A 493 23.08 27.35 0.15
CA ILE A 493 23.56 28.71 0.41
C ILE A 493 24.06 28.81 1.87
N LYS A 494 23.28 28.33 2.84
CA LYS A 494 23.68 28.36 4.24
C LYS A 494 24.97 27.58 4.47
N ASN A 495 25.09 26.35 3.96
CA ASN A 495 26.31 25.55 4.14
C ASN A 495 27.53 26.09 3.37
N VAL A 496 27.31 26.68 2.19
CA VAL A 496 28.39 27.27 1.38
C VAL A 496 28.97 28.52 2.04
N PHE A 497 28.14 29.34 2.68
CA PHE A 497 28.54 30.65 3.23
C PHE A 497 28.70 30.70 4.75
N GLN A 498 28.36 29.65 5.49
CA GLN A 498 28.51 29.64 6.95
C GLN A 498 29.98 29.44 7.35
N ILE A 499 30.53 30.44 8.04
CA ILE A 499 31.82 30.35 8.73
C ILE A 499 31.52 30.26 10.23
N SER A 500 31.69 29.07 10.81
CA SER A 500 31.66 28.87 12.26
C SER A 500 33.08 28.90 12.82
N THR A 501 33.21 29.18 14.12
CA THR A 501 34.48 29.11 14.86
C THR A 501 34.95 27.67 15.12
N ASP A 502 34.12 26.68 14.79
CA ASP A 502 34.47 25.26 14.90
C ASP A 502 35.56 24.88 13.87
N PRO A 503 36.70 24.28 14.30
CA PRO A 503 37.77 23.85 13.39
C PRO A 503 37.28 22.88 12.30
N HIS A 504 36.27 22.06 12.56
CA HIS A 504 35.69 21.17 11.55
C HIS A 504 35.00 21.97 10.43
N CYS A 505 34.20 22.96 10.82
CA CYS A 505 33.46 23.81 9.87
C CYS A 505 34.40 24.71 9.05
N LEU A 506 35.48 25.21 9.65
CA LEU A 506 36.51 25.97 8.94
C LEU A 506 37.14 25.15 7.81
N ILE A 507 37.50 23.89 8.05
CA ILE A 507 38.18 23.05 7.06
C ILE A 507 37.24 22.64 5.90
N ILE A 508 35.94 22.49 6.18
CA ILE A 508 34.96 22.01 5.19
C ILE A 508 34.29 23.16 4.42
N SER A 509 34.33 24.39 4.94
CA SER A 509 33.69 25.56 4.32
C SER A 509 34.23 25.85 2.91
N PRO A 510 33.39 25.79 1.86
CA PRO A 510 33.80 26.14 0.48
C PRO A 510 34.23 27.61 0.36
N LEU A 511 33.65 28.49 1.17
CA LEU A 511 34.01 29.91 1.21
C LEU A 511 35.46 30.12 1.67
N LEU A 512 35.95 29.35 2.65
CA LEU A 512 37.34 29.47 3.09
C LEU A 512 38.31 29.08 1.95
N TRP A 513 38.06 27.95 1.28
CA TRP A 513 38.90 27.50 0.18
C TRP A 513 38.89 28.46 -1.01
N THR A 514 37.73 29.06 -1.33
CA THR A 514 37.66 30.09 -2.38
C THR A 514 38.39 31.37 -1.97
N ILE A 515 38.36 31.79 -0.70
CA ILE A 515 39.17 32.91 -0.19
C ILE A 515 40.67 32.60 -0.24
N VAL A 516 41.10 31.40 0.15
CA VAL A 516 42.50 30.98 0.07
C VAL A 516 42.99 30.98 -1.37
N VAL A 517 42.21 30.40 -2.29
CA VAL A 517 42.53 30.39 -3.74
C VAL A 517 42.55 31.81 -4.30
N SER A 518 41.58 32.64 -3.95
CA SER A 518 41.55 34.06 -4.35
C SER A 518 42.76 34.83 -3.81
N GLY A 519 43.16 34.59 -2.56
CA GLY A 519 44.37 35.17 -1.97
C GLY A 519 45.64 34.75 -2.69
N VAL A 520 45.75 33.47 -3.09
CA VAL A 520 46.83 32.97 -3.93
C VAL A 520 46.80 33.65 -5.31
N CYS A 521 45.63 33.83 -5.93
CA CYS A 521 45.49 34.56 -7.19
C CYS A 521 45.95 36.02 -7.06
N VAL A 522 45.60 36.71 -5.97
CA VAL A 522 46.05 38.09 -5.70
C VAL A 522 47.57 38.15 -5.49
N LEU A 523 48.16 37.17 -4.80
CA LEU A 523 49.61 37.06 -4.66
C LEU A 523 50.30 36.86 -6.02
N PHE A 524 49.73 36.04 -6.90
CA PHE A 524 50.22 35.90 -8.28
C PHE A 524 50.09 37.21 -9.07
N LEU A 525 49.00 37.96 -8.89
CA LEU A 525 48.83 39.28 -9.51
C LEU A 525 49.88 40.28 -9.01
N LEU A 526 50.14 40.31 -7.70
CA LEU A 526 51.18 41.16 -7.11
C LEU A 526 52.57 40.77 -7.60
N PHE A 527 52.87 39.47 -7.68
CA PHE A 527 54.13 38.98 -8.24
C PHE A 527 54.28 39.39 -9.72
N MET A 528 53.22 39.29 -10.51
CA MET A 528 53.20 39.73 -11.91
C MET A 528 53.36 41.25 -12.06
N LEU A 529 52.79 42.03 -11.14
CA LEU A 529 52.95 43.49 -11.11
C LEU A 529 54.39 43.89 -10.75
N ILE A 530 54.97 43.25 -9.74
CA ILE A 530 56.35 43.49 -9.29
C ILE A 530 57.33 43.12 -10.40
N THR A 531 57.15 41.96 -11.05
CA THR A 531 58.01 41.54 -12.17
C THR A 531 57.91 42.47 -13.38
N HIS A 532 56.74 43.09 -13.62
CA HIS A 532 56.56 44.12 -14.64
C HIS A 532 57.30 45.42 -14.30
N LEU A 533 57.31 45.83 -13.03
CA LEU A 533 57.96 47.06 -12.58
C LEU A 533 59.49 46.92 -12.47
N CYS A 534 60.02 45.72 -12.25
CA CYS A 534 61.43 45.51 -11.93
C CYS A 534 62.39 45.50 -13.16
N GLY A 535 61.87 45.57 -14.40
CA GLY A 535 62.66 45.78 -15.64
C GLY A 535 63.74 44.75 -15.98
N CYS A 536 63.93 43.70 -15.16
CA CYS A 536 64.98 42.70 -15.33
C CYS A 536 64.65 41.67 -16.41
N LYS A 537 65.63 41.35 -17.27
CA LYS A 537 65.47 40.48 -18.44
C LYS A 537 64.92 39.07 -18.10
N SER A 538 65.38 38.47 -17.00
CA SER A 538 64.88 37.17 -16.51
C SER A 538 63.45 37.22 -15.95
N CYS A 539 63.02 38.35 -15.36
CA CYS A 539 61.67 38.51 -14.82
C CYS A 539 60.63 38.67 -15.95
N ILE A 540 61.00 39.34 -17.04
CA ILE A 540 60.16 39.51 -18.24
C ILE A 540 59.89 38.15 -18.90
N GLU A 541 60.88 37.26 -18.93
CA GLU A 541 60.74 35.92 -19.53
C GLU A 541 59.85 35.00 -18.68
N CYS A 542 59.97 35.07 -17.35
CA CYS A 542 59.10 34.33 -16.43
C CYS A 542 57.63 34.82 -16.50
N GLY A 543 57.43 36.15 -16.55
CA GLY A 543 56.09 36.74 -16.70
C GLY A 543 55.41 36.39 -18.03
N LYS A 544 56.16 36.26 -19.14
CA LYS A 544 55.62 35.80 -20.43
C LYS A 544 55.13 34.34 -20.36
N ARG A 545 55.91 33.44 -19.76
CA ARG A 545 55.51 32.03 -19.61
C ARG A 545 54.27 31.85 -18.75
N ALA A 546 54.18 32.59 -17.64
CA ALA A 546 52.99 32.57 -16.79
C ALA A 546 51.75 33.11 -17.53
N ARG A 547 51.92 34.18 -18.32
CA ARG A 547 50.83 34.77 -19.11
C ARG A 547 50.30 33.81 -20.19
N ASP A 548 51.19 33.11 -20.89
CA ASP A 548 50.78 32.12 -21.91
C ASP A 548 50.05 30.92 -21.28
N LEU A 549 50.49 30.46 -20.11
CA LEU A 549 49.84 29.36 -19.39
C LEU A 549 48.42 29.72 -18.94
N PHE A 550 48.24 30.89 -18.32
CA PHE A 550 46.92 31.33 -17.84
C PHE A 550 45.97 31.79 -18.95
N LYS A 551 46.50 32.17 -20.12
CA LYS A 551 45.70 32.48 -21.30
C LYS A 551 44.95 31.24 -21.82
N HIS A 552 45.52 30.05 -21.66
CA HIS A 552 44.89 28.80 -22.09
C HIS A 552 43.86 28.24 -21.10
N THR A 553 43.76 28.81 -19.89
CA THR A 553 42.83 28.38 -18.84
C THR A 553 41.66 29.34 -18.62
N ASP A 554 41.54 30.39 -19.44
CA ASP A 554 40.44 31.36 -19.36
C ASP A 554 39.19 30.84 -20.08
N ILE A 555 38.17 30.49 -19.29
CA ILE A 555 36.86 30.03 -19.79
C ILE A 555 35.89 31.21 -19.93
N ILE A 556 36.14 32.34 -19.24
CA ILE A 556 35.18 33.45 -19.11
C ILE A 556 35.36 34.49 -20.22
N GLY A 557 36.59 34.70 -20.70
CA GLY A 557 36.94 35.70 -21.72
C GLY A 557 37.36 35.15 -23.08
N GLU A 558 37.00 33.92 -23.43
CA GLU A 558 37.43 33.24 -24.68
C GLU A 558 38.96 33.23 -24.92
N GLY A 559 39.76 33.31 -23.85
CA GLY A 559 41.23 33.29 -23.94
C GLY A 559 41.86 34.66 -24.23
N GLU A 560 41.11 35.76 -24.14
CA GLU A 560 41.66 37.11 -24.41
C GLU A 560 42.41 37.70 -23.21
N MET A 561 42.05 37.32 -21.97
CA MET A 561 42.59 37.94 -20.75
C MET A 561 43.12 36.92 -19.73
N TRP A 562 44.41 36.99 -19.40
CA TRP A 562 45.05 36.12 -18.39
C TRP A 562 44.50 36.30 -16.97
N ILE A 563 43.85 37.44 -16.68
CA ILE A 563 43.13 37.70 -15.42
C ILE A 563 41.86 36.84 -15.34
N GLY A 564 41.20 36.57 -16.46
CA GLY A 564 40.03 35.68 -16.55
C GLY A 564 40.37 34.23 -16.21
N GLY A 565 41.57 33.77 -16.57
CA GLY A 565 42.07 32.44 -16.20
C GLY A 565 42.22 32.23 -14.69
N LEU A 566 42.63 33.26 -13.94
CA LEU A 566 42.72 33.20 -12.48
C LEU A 566 41.34 33.19 -11.81
N ALA A 567 40.38 33.95 -12.35
CA ALA A 567 38.99 33.94 -11.88
C ALA A 567 38.31 32.60 -12.17
N THR A 568 38.60 31.99 -13.32
CA THR A 568 38.10 30.67 -13.72
C THR A 568 38.49 29.59 -12.71
N PHE A 569 39.72 29.63 -12.18
CA PHE A 569 40.18 28.66 -11.18
C PHE A 569 39.38 28.75 -9.87
N ALA A 570 39.02 29.95 -9.42
CA ALA A 570 38.18 30.14 -8.24
C ALA A 570 36.75 29.60 -8.44
N ILE A 571 36.19 29.78 -9.64
CA ILE A 571 34.85 29.26 -9.99
C ILE A 571 34.85 27.73 -10.05
N ILE A 572 35.87 27.11 -10.65
CA ILE A 572 35.98 25.64 -10.74
C ILE A 572 36.01 25.01 -9.34
N VAL A 573 36.74 25.61 -8.41
CA VAL A 573 36.78 25.16 -7.02
C VAL A 573 35.38 25.23 -6.40
N LEU A 574 34.68 26.35 -6.53
CA LEU A 574 33.34 26.53 -5.99
C LEU A 574 32.35 25.50 -6.56
N VAL A 575 32.32 25.31 -7.89
CA VAL A 575 31.44 24.34 -8.56
C VAL A 575 31.75 22.90 -8.13
N SER A 576 33.03 22.54 -7.97
CA SER A 576 33.44 21.20 -7.54
C SER A 576 32.98 20.90 -6.11
N PHE A 577 33.08 21.88 -5.21
CA PHE A 577 32.58 21.75 -3.84
C PHE A 577 31.05 21.67 -3.79
N SER A 578 30.33 22.50 -4.57
CA SER A 578 28.87 22.41 -4.68
C SER A 578 28.42 21.05 -5.20
N TYR A 579 29.11 20.51 -6.22
CA TYR A 579 28.84 19.17 -6.73
C TYR A 579 29.08 18.08 -5.68
N TRP A 580 30.21 18.14 -4.97
CA TRP A 580 30.54 17.15 -3.93
C TRP A 580 29.57 17.18 -2.75
N PHE A 581 29.15 18.38 -2.33
CA PHE A 581 28.11 18.56 -1.32
C PHE A 581 26.78 17.98 -1.79
N SER A 582 26.28 18.36 -2.98
CA SER A 582 25.00 17.88 -3.50
C SER A 582 24.99 16.35 -3.69
N ALA A 583 26.08 15.76 -4.18
CA ALA A 583 26.19 14.32 -4.33
C ALA A 583 26.22 13.59 -2.97
N SER A 584 26.93 14.14 -1.98
CA SER A 584 27.00 13.57 -0.63
C SER A 584 25.67 13.70 0.11
N PHE A 585 24.96 14.81 -0.10
CA PHE A 585 23.64 15.08 0.43
C PHE A 585 22.57 14.17 -0.18
N ILE A 586 22.53 14.01 -1.51
CA ILE A 586 21.59 13.09 -2.19
C ILE A 586 21.83 11.63 -1.77
N ARG A 587 23.09 11.22 -1.58
CA ARG A 587 23.42 9.87 -1.08
C ARG A 587 22.93 9.62 0.35
N ARG A 588 22.54 10.67 1.06
CA ARG A 588 21.92 10.53 2.38
C ARG A 588 20.43 10.24 2.35
N TYR A 589 19.84 10.05 1.18
CA TYR A 589 18.44 9.64 1.05
C TYR A 589 18.28 8.12 0.90
N PRO A 590 17.26 7.52 1.54
CA PRO A 590 16.34 8.10 2.53
C PRO A 590 17.03 8.31 3.90
N ILE A 591 16.81 9.47 4.51
CA ILE A 591 17.54 9.98 5.67
C ILE A 591 17.29 9.14 6.94
N GLU A 592 16.17 8.43 6.95
CA GLU A 592 15.69 7.48 7.97
C GLU A 592 16.52 6.18 8.03
N ALA A 593 17.36 5.92 7.01
CA ALA A 593 18.20 4.72 6.95
C ALA A 593 19.63 4.95 7.45
N ILE A 594 20.01 6.18 7.80
CA ILE A 594 21.41 6.55 8.04
C ILE A 594 21.65 6.84 9.51
N SER A 595 22.38 5.92 10.15
CA SER A 595 22.88 6.09 11.52
C SER A 595 24.25 6.78 11.51
N GLY A 596 24.29 8.12 11.44
CA GLY A 596 25.54 8.85 11.64
C GLY A 596 25.48 10.35 11.32
N PRO A 597 26.26 11.20 12.01
CA PRO A 597 26.29 12.65 11.80
C PRO A 597 26.79 13.04 10.40
N ALA A 598 26.38 14.21 9.91
CA ALA A 598 26.71 14.73 8.58
C ALA A 598 28.09 15.41 8.50
N TYR A 599 29.17 14.62 8.57
CA TYR A 599 30.56 15.11 8.50
C TYR A 599 30.97 15.85 7.20
N PHE A 600 30.07 15.97 6.22
CA PHE A 600 30.31 16.73 4.98
C PHE A 600 29.73 18.15 5.06
N ALA A 601 29.03 18.50 6.14
CA ALA A 601 28.44 19.80 6.41
C ALA A 601 28.95 20.35 7.75
N CYS A 602 28.92 21.67 7.92
CA CYS A 602 29.27 22.32 9.20
C CYS A 602 28.29 21.96 10.32
N ASP A 603 27.02 21.77 9.96
CA ASP A 603 26.00 21.30 10.86
C ASP A 603 25.89 19.79 10.75
N GLU A 604 26.48 19.06 11.70
CA GLU A 604 26.40 17.60 11.74
C GLU A 604 24.96 17.08 11.92
N SER A 605 24.03 17.95 12.33
CA SER A 605 22.60 17.67 12.49
C SER A 605 21.77 17.86 11.22
N LEU A 606 22.39 18.20 10.07
CA LEU A 606 21.72 18.38 8.77
C LEU A 606 20.90 17.16 8.32
N VAL A 607 21.16 15.99 8.91
CA VAL A 607 20.39 14.74 8.73
C VAL A 607 18.92 14.90 9.15
N ASN A 608 18.58 15.91 9.95
CA ASN A 608 17.22 16.17 10.43
C ASN A 608 16.56 17.41 9.80
N ALA A 609 17.29 18.17 8.97
CA ALA A 609 16.84 19.48 8.50
C ALA A 609 15.84 19.42 7.33
N GLN A 610 15.64 18.24 6.74
CA GLN A 610 14.84 18.08 5.52
C GLN A 610 13.44 17.52 5.74
N PHE A 611 13.03 17.52 6.99
CA PHE A 611 11.67 17.24 7.35
C PHE A 611 10.88 18.54 7.50
N SER A 612 9.95 18.79 6.59
CA SER A 612 8.60 19.21 6.98
C SER A 612 7.84 17.98 7.53
N THR A 613 8.42 17.24 8.49
CA THR A 613 7.67 16.15 9.11
C THR A 613 6.59 16.77 9.96
N GLY A 614 5.37 16.75 9.43
CA GLY A 614 4.17 16.26 10.10
C GLY A 614 3.74 16.92 11.39
N LEU A 615 4.42 17.99 11.84
CA LEU A 615 4.14 18.87 12.96
C LEU A 615 4.87 20.19 12.70
N GLU A 616 4.36 21.01 11.79
CA GLU A 616 4.77 22.41 11.79
C GLU A 616 4.29 23.04 13.11
N LEU A 617 5.24 23.49 13.94
CA LEU A 617 4.99 24.49 14.96
C LEU A 617 4.55 25.77 14.24
N LEU A 618 3.24 25.90 14.01
CA LEU A 618 2.64 26.99 13.22
C LEU A 618 2.85 28.40 13.80
N ALA A 619 3.49 28.52 14.96
CA ALA A 619 3.98 29.79 15.44
C ALA A 619 5.10 29.58 16.45
N ILE A 620 6.30 30.06 16.13
CA ILE A 620 7.18 30.65 17.14
C ILE A 620 6.96 32.17 17.03
N PRO A 621 6.21 32.81 17.95
CA PRO A 621 6.36 34.24 18.16
C PRO A 621 7.16 34.46 19.46
N LYS A 622 8.06 35.43 19.59
CA LYS A 622 8.55 36.49 18.71
C LYS A 622 9.64 37.23 19.53
N SER A 623 10.50 38.00 18.88
CA SER A 623 11.20 39.09 19.57
C SER A 623 10.18 40.12 20.09
N GLU A 624 10.45 40.73 21.24
CA GLU A 624 9.55 41.68 21.94
C GLU A 624 8.98 42.79 21.03
N GLY A 625 9.67 43.14 19.94
CA GLY A 625 9.25 44.18 19.00
C GLY A 625 8.00 43.86 18.17
N ALA A 626 7.59 42.60 18.06
CA ALA A 626 6.51 42.21 17.13
C ALA A 626 5.23 41.72 17.84
N GLN A 627 5.19 41.77 19.17
CA GLN A 627 4.02 41.51 20.03
C GLN A 627 2.82 42.44 19.75
N PRO A 628 2.99 43.76 19.52
CA PRO A 628 1.86 44.68 19.34
C PRO A 628 1.02 44.35 18.09
N MET A 629 1.68 43.83 17.05
CA MET A 629 1.03 43.50 15.77
C MET A 629 0.13 42.27 15.88
N PHE A 630 0.43 41.33 16.79
CA PHE A 630 -0.42 40.17 17.03
C PHE A 630 -1.53 40.44 18.05
N THR A 631 -1.29 41.31 19.03
CA THR A 631 -2.39 41.79 19.89
C THR A 631 -3.47 42.51 19.06
N LEU A 632 -3.08 43.19 17.97
CA LEU A 632 -4.01 43.77 17.00
C LEU A 632 -4.77 42.74 16.16
N LEU A 633 -4.14 41.59 15.84
CA LEU A 633 -4.78 40.50 15.08
C LEU A 633 -5.73 39.66 15.95
N ASP A 634 -5.35 39.37 17.20
CA ASP A 634 -6.20 38.63 18.16
C ASP A 634 -7.42 39.43 18.61
N GLN A 635 -7.35 40.77 18.54
CA GLN A 635 -8.50 41.65 18.81
C GLN A 635 -9.46 41.77 17.61
N GLN A 636 -9.13 41.22 16.45
CA GLN A 636 -10.06 41.16 15.32
C GLN A 636 -11.03 39.98 15.50
N ALA A 637 -12.27 40.29 15.89
CA ALA A 637 -13.35 39.33 15.88
C ALA A 637 -13.70 38.96 14.42
N PHE A 638 -13.23 37.81 13.96
CA PHE A 638 -13.65 37.25 12.68
C PHE A 638 -15.01 36.55 12.86
N ASN A 639 -16.08 37.17 12.36
CA ASN A 639 -17.35 36.49 12.19
C ASN A 639 -17.25 35.52 11.01
N LEU A 640 -17.01 34.25 11.33
CA LEU A 640 -16.96 33.17 10.35
C LEU A 640 -18.39 32.80 9.93
N THR A 641 -18.87 33.40 8.84
CA THR A 641 -20.18 33.03 8.26
C THR A 641 -20.03 31.73 7.45
N LEU A 642 -20.23 30.58 8.10
CA LEU A 642 -20.28 29.28 7.44
C LEU A 642 -21.56 29.14 6.61
N LYS A 643 -21.47 29.33 5.30
CA LYS A 643 -22.58 29.04 4.37
C LYS A 643 -22.51 27.58 3.94
N ILE A 644 -23.07 26.69 4.75
CA ILE A 644 -23.28 25.29 4.38
C ILE A 644 -24.39 25.25 3.31
N ARG A 645 -24.05 24.88 2.06
CA ARG A 645 -25.06 24.54 1.04
C ARG A 645 -25.60 23.15 1.36
N ALA A 646 -26.67 23.09 2.15
CA ALA A 646 -27.55 21.93 2.15
C ALA A 646 -28.35 21.94 0.84
N ALA A 647 -28.06 21.00 -0.06
CA ALA A 647 -28.94 20.70 -1.17
C ALA A 647 -29.98 19.69 -0.71
N THR A 648 -31.04 20.16 -0.04
CA THR A 648 -32.38 19.54 -0.09
C THR A 648 -33.41 20.58 0.32
N HIS A 649 -34.43 20.71 -0.52
CA HIS A 649 -35.67 21.45 -0.25
C HIS A 649 -36.25 21.10 1.13
N GLY A 650 -36.66 22.12 1.89
CA GLY A 650 -37.57 21.96 3.02
C GLY A 650 -37.16 22.74 4.26
N LEU A 651 -37.79 23.91 4.44
CA LEU A 651 -37.71 24.72 5.66
C LEU A 651 -38.11 23.92 6.91
N SER A 652 -37.37 24.08 8.01
CA SER A 652 -37.94 24.63 9.24
C SER A 652 -36.84 25.08 10.21
N THR A 653 -36.97 26.32 10.67
CA THR A 653 -36.21 26.97 11.73
C THR A 653 -36.65 26.47 13.10
N ILE A 654 -35.72 26.19 14.00
CA ILE A 654 -35.94 26.20 15.46
C ILE A 654 -34.74 26.89 16.12
N HIS A 655 -35.06 27.70 17.14
CA HIS A 655 -34.24 28.68 17.88
C HIS A 655 -32.90 28.20 18.44
#